data_AF-A0A942N2G4-F1
#
_entry.id   AF-A0A942N2G4-F1
#
_cell.length_a   1.000
_cell.length_b   1.000
_cell.length_c   1.000
_cell.angle_alpha   90.00
_cell.angle_beta   90.00
_cell.angle_gamma   90.00
#
_symmetry.space_group_name_H-M   'P 1'
#
loop_
_entity.id
_entity.type
_entity.pdbx_description
1 polymer ?
#
loop_
_entity_poly.entity_id
_entity_poly.type
_entity_poly.pdbx_seq_one_letter_code
_entity_poly.pdbx_strand_id
1 'polypeptide(L)'
;MKTSYLLLIVLFFVTISKSQVPDWESVTTLGTPGATSVATDGYGQHLVGVYSSAVKHYLVGNNNVVIYNNLSVTSGEYPSVSTYNGKVRVTLKLGDYIKVYESTDGGATWPNVYQQNFSVTIKNIQTYWDGYGTHIVWENNNDPYDSDESYYVRCENSNGNFVGFKNVTDLSSPSTGRAPRVITVGSKAAVGFLDGRIHSRDLDITTDTWDNAYKSTTAHGNLTMSLGVVGTDIYSVMVEDILLGGGCTQHLRYAQRNINGSWGDVNEIVCTNFLQPDPHKTQNAISYNGLFHAMNYTTSRMSYLYYNPSTQLWSTPVDIEVASDIERENAMMSAGVHGLYAFWNGSSSSLHQHFRRKPYGISGAIVSNTFFTGNDWLIDNATMGSGVTATFKSGCSTTFSAGKTLTVNSGGILVYEAGTSGISFGVGSGIVVSGGTFQIASGATFVVNSSNNLQFGSNSTLRISGTLKLPANYTLTIPSTSQLKMDPGSRCELGSGAQIVCNGKIVANGSSSNRITITSSNASPSAGAWNGIVCSGGGPDTLKYTDILYATTGLSISNTSGVSLVDNSTVTYCSADGIAVTYTSSVILKALIQYSTIMNNNKGLNVTSALVHLKQTRIANNTTDGVYLGSSKLYMWDSRIDNNSGYGMYISGSTAYAWLKQSGDITYSGRNTLNQNTLGELYVTNSGGAFLGERVTYVYCDCGVSNNKNGIGGSIFSEGCDPECEAIDITEDHGGYNNVYNSYSFNGRLVYNSSSLIKAHMNYWGSCPPPSSAFIGSIDYSYCLSNPVYTPAKFLSSVLADDENEGMTKGNGNGITSLTDEEKLRAWVHHLRKTISENPDNAIDAFRSLEDLVGVGGKHQRELEIPWELFIELLELSSSSSTLKPVVKAYRLQAKMDAEKFEDAIGLANQILSKKTNDALWLHCNVQKVIAYTALGDYANAQATYQAMENRARTLDGTMVDNLHKLLFATPTGKNQTVSNSHALSKQIGSQTQSEKPKEFALEQNYPNPFNPVTVIRYQLPEDVFVTLKIYDVLGKEVAVLVNGYEVGGYKSVEFDASKLSSGIFFYKLVAGNYIATKKLAVMK
;
A
#
# COMPACT_ATOMS: atom_id res chain seq x y z
N MET A 1 2.40 -20.60 -64.89
CA MET A 1 3.03 -19.45 -65.58
C MET A 1 3.44 -18.49 -64.48
N LYS A 2 4.74 -18.37 -64.16
CA LYS A 2 5.81 -17.61 -64.83
C LYS A 2 5.85 -16.14 -64.38
N THR A 3 7.05 -15.75 -63.95
CA THR A 3 7.64 -14.39 -63.95
C THR A 3 6.90 -13.23 -63.26
N SER A 4 7.34 -12.90 -62.04
CA SER A 4 7.54 -11.51 -61.54
C SER A 4 8.37 -11.44 -60.24
N TYR A 5 9.31 -12.38 -60.00
CA TYR A 5 10.13 -12.44 -58.77
C TYR A 5 11.60 -12.02 -58.94
N LEU A 6 11.98 -11.47 -60.10
CA LEU A 6 13.40 -11.34 -60.50
C LEU A 6 13.94 -9.91 -60.59
N LEU A 7 13.23 -8.89 -60.10
CA LEU A 7 13.66 -7.48 -60.22
C LEU A 7 13.94 -6.74 -58.90
N LEU A 8 13.80 -7.40 -57.73
CA LEU A 8 14.12 -6.79 -56.42
C LEU A 8 15.40 -7.32 -55.75
N ILE A 9 16.10 -8.26 -56.37
CA ILE A 9 17.26 -8.97 -55.77
C ILE A 9 18.62 -8.30 -56.09
N VAL A 10 18.66 -7.32 -57.00
CA VAL A 10 19.93 -6.78 -57.56
C VAL A 10 20.33 -5.40 -56.99
N LEU A 11 19.54 -4.82 -56.08
CA LEU A 11 19.82 -3.50 -55.44
C LEU A 11 20.02 -3.57 -53.91
N PHE A 12 20.18 -4.77 -53.34
CA PHE A 12 20.53 -4.98 -51.93
C PHE A 12 21.93 -5.61 -51.73
N PHE A 13 22.78 -5.54 -52.76
CA PHE A 13 24.23 -5.66 -52.63
C PHE A 13 24.86 -4.26 -52.76
N VAL A 14 25.98 -4.03 -52.06
CA VAL A 14 26.68 -2.74 -51.92
C VAL A 14 26.03 -1.75 -50.94
N THR A 15 25.80 -2.19 -49.70
CA THR A 15 26.29 -1.42 -48.51
C THR A 15 26.55 -2.33 -47.30
N ILE A 16 27.26 -3.44 -47.51
CA ILE A 16 27.97 -4.10 -46.39
C ILE A 16 29.05 -3.12 -45.95
N SER A 17 28.94 -2.59 -44.73
CA SER A 17 29.91 -1.67 -44.17
C SER A 17 31.26 -2.37 -44.00
N LYS A 18 32.23 -2.02 -44.83
CA LYS A 18 33.67 -2.18 -44.52
C LYS A 18 34.02 -1.25 -43.36
N SER A 19 33.76 -1.72 -42.14
CA SER A 19 34.10 -1.17 -40.82
C SER A 19 33.34 -2.07 -39.83
N GLN A 20 33.94 -2.88 -38.98
CA GLN A 20 35.29 -2.82 -38.40
C GLN A 20 36.07 -4.12 -38.68
N VAL A 21 37.40 -4.04 -38.81
CA VAL A 21 38.26 -5.18 -38.46
C VAL A 21 38.16 -5.33 -36.93
N PRO A 22 37.82 -6.49 -36.36
CA PRO A 22 37.81 -6.65 -34.91
C PRO A 22 39.26 -6.71 -34.41
N ASP A 23 39.72 -5.63 -33.77
CA ASP A 23 41.10 -5.54 -33.30
C ASP A 23 41.38 -6.58 -32.20
N TRP A 24 42.50 -7.30 -32.37
CA TRP A 24 42.99 -8.26 -31.39
C TRP A 24 43.86 -7.53 -30.35
N GLU A 25 43.25 -7.03 -29.28
CA GLU A 25 43.96 -6.33 -28.20
C GLU A 25 44.95 -7.26 -27.46
N SER A 26 46.18 -6.79 -27.26
CA SER A 26 47.21 -7.44 -26.44
C SER A 26 47.14 -6.90 -25.01
N VAL A 27 46.65 -7.71 -24.05
CA VAL A 27 46.28 -7.21 -22.72
C VAL A 27 47.39 -7.32 -21.68
N THR A 28 48.23 -8.37 -21.68
CA THR A 28 49.30 -8.55 -20.67
C THR A 28 50.41 -9.49 -21.15
N THR A 29 51.65 -9.24 -20.72
CA THR A 29 52.81 -10.11 -20.91
C THR A 29 53.06 -10.98 -19.67
N LEU A 30 53.07 -12.32 -19.81
CA LEU A 30 53.16 -13.27 -18.69
C LEU A 30 54.45 -14.13 -18.66
N GLY A 31 55.59 -13.50 -18.95
CA GLY A 31 56.91 -14.16 -18.94
C GLY A 31 57.02 -15.29 -19.97
N THR A 32 58.01 -16.18 -19.80
CA THR A 32 58.29 -17.28 -20.74
C THR A 32 58.13 -18.64 -20.04
N PRO A 33 56.94 -19.26 -20.08
CA PRO A 33 56.75 -20.65 -19.68
C PRO A 33 57.33 -21.61 -20.75
N GLY A 34 57.81 -22.78 -20.31
CA GLY A 34 58.24 -23.87 -21.20
C GLY A 34 57.08 -24.77 -21.65
N ALA A 35 55.96 -24.76 -20.93
CA ALA A 35 54.70 -25.40 -21.33
C ALA A 35 53.50 -24.68 -20.69
N THR A 36 52.36 -24.65 -21.38
CA THR A 36 51.14 -23.95 -20.93
C THR A 36 49.88 -24.79 -21.09
N SER A 37 48.81 -24.42 -20.36
CA SER A 37 47.47 -24.99 -20.49
C SER A 37 46.41 -23.95 -20.15
N VAL A 38 45.24 -24.00 -20.80
CA VAL A 38 44.15 -23.04 -20.56
C VAL A 38 42.76 -23.68 -20.57
N ALA A 39 41.95 -23.31 -19.58
CA ALA A 39 40.52 -23.63 -19.48
C ALA A 39 39.72 -22.37 -19.14
N THR A 40 38.40 -22.41 -19.32
CA THR A 40 37.53 -21.25 -19.12
C THR A 40 36.22 -21.66 -18.48
N ASP A 41 35.72 -20.85 -17.55
CA ASP A 41 34.41 -21.03 -16.93
C ASP A 41 33.65 -19.70 -16.80
N GLY A 42 32.62 -19.65 -15.94
CA GLY A 42 31.82 -18.44 -15.71
C GLY A 42 32.48 -17.37 -14.83
N TYR A 43 33.66 -17.63 -14.26
CA TYR A 43 34.44 -16.68 -13.45
C TYR A 43 35.60 -16.06 -14.23
N GLY A 44 36.16 -16.77 -15.22
CA GLY A 44 37.18 -16.22 -16.12
C GLY A 44 37.96 -17.28 -16.89
N GLN A 45 39.18 -16.91 -17.29
CA GLN A 45 40.13 -17.82 -17.93
C GLN A 45 41.15 -18.29 -16.91
N HIS A 46 41.34 -19.60 -16.81
CA HIS A 46 42.33 -20.25 -15.95
C HIS A 46 43.51 -20.69 -16.82
N LEU A 47 44.62 -19.96 -16.71
CA LEU A 47 45.88 -20.28 -17.39
C LEU A 47 46.83 -20.96 -16.40
N VAL A 48 47.49 -22.03 -16.82
CA VAL A 48 48.61 -22.66 -16.10
C VAL A 48 49.86 -22.55 -16.96
N GLY A 49 50.95 -22.06 -16.37
CA GLY A 49 52.26 -22.00 -17.00
C GLY A 49 53.31 -22.72 -16.17
N VAL A 50 54.06 -23.62 -16.79
CA VAL A 50 55.26 -24.24 -16.23
C VAL A 50 56.46 -23.38 -16.61
N TYR A 51 57.15 -22.82 -15.61
CA TYR A 51 58.37 -22.04 -15.78
C TYR A 51 59.57 -22.83 -15.24
N SER A 52 60.79 -22.39 -15.54
CA SER A 52 62.05 -23.03 -15.13
C SER A 52 62.26 -23.21 -13.62
N SER A 53 61.42 -22.60 -12.78
CA SER A 53 61.53 -22.62 -11.31
C SER A 53 60.19 -22.66 -10.55
N ALA A 54 59.05 -22.67 -11.25
CA ALA A 54 57.72 -22.67 -10.63
C ALA A 54 56.63 -23.10 -11.62
N VAL A 55 55.56 -23.73 -11.13
CA VAL A 55 54.29 -23.82 -11.88
C VAL A 55 53.30 -22.78 -11.32
N LYS A 56 52.78 -21.93 -12.21
CA LYS A 56 51.91 -20.80 -11.85
C LYS A 56 50.52 -20.99 -12.43
N HIS A 57 49.51 -20.60 -11.65
CA HIS A 57 48.14 -20.44 -12.10
C HIS A 57 47.79 -18.95 -12.18
N TYR A 58 46.97 -18.59 -13.16
CA TYR A 58 46.46 -17.23 -13.34
C TYR A 58 44.96 -17.29 -13.57
N LEU A 59 44.21 -16.42 -12.90
CA LEU A 59 42.81 -16.12 -13.25
C LEU A 59 42.77 -14.78 -13.97
N VAL A 60 42.44 -14.83 -15.26
CA VAL A 60 42.32 -13.65 -16.12
C VAL A 60 40.84 -13.28 -16.26
N GLY A 61 40.46 -12.14 -15.67
CA GLY A 61 39.15 -11.52 -15.83
C GLY A 61 39.18 -10.36 -16.83
N ASN A 62 38.01 -9.90 -17.26
CA ASN A 62 37.87 -8.98 -18.41
C ASN A 62 38.67 -7.65 -18.30
N ASN A 63 38.94 -7.15 -17.09
CA ASN A 63 39.67 -5.89 -16.88
C ASN A 63 40.86 -6.00 -15.89
N ASN A 64 41.17 -7.20 -15.35
CA ASN A 64 42.23 -7.41 -14.36
C ASN A 64 42.79 -8.84 -14.45
N VAL A 65 44.11 -8.97 -14.44
CA VAL A 65 44.81 -10.24 -14.21
C VAL A 65 44.99 -10.41 -12.69
N VAL A 66 44.33 -11.40 -12.09
CA VAL A 66 44.56 -11.77 -10.70
C VAL A 66 45.61 -12.88 -10.67
N ILE A 67 46.80 -12.56 -10.17
CA ILE A 67 47.90 -13.51 -10.04
C ILE A 67 47.73 -14.32 -8.74
N TYR A 68 47.33 -15.58 -8.87
CA TYR A 68 47.32 -16.53 -7.77
C TYR A 68 48.65 -17.32 -7.75
N ASN A 69 49.67 -16.76 -7.09
CA ASN A 69 50.86 -17.53 -6.69
C ASN A 69 50.43 -18.60 -5.67
N ASN A 70 50.90 -19.85 -5.67
CA ASN A 70 51.61 -20.68 -6.66
C ASN A 70 51.10 -22.11 -6.43
N LEU A 71 51.17 -23.00 -7.43
CA LEU A 71 51.10 -24.42 -7.14
C LEU A 71 52.37 -24.81 -6.37
N SER A 72 52.26 -25.72 -5.39
CA SER A 72 53.36 -26.08 -4.47
C SER A 72 54.44 -26.97 -5.11
N VAL A 73 54.87 -26.64 -6.34
CA VAL A 73 55.86 -27.35 -7.15
C VAL A 73 56.74 -26.40 -7.97
N THR A 74 58.03 -26.72 -8.05
CA THR A 74 59.07 -25.93 -8.73
C THR A 74 59.32 -26.33 -10.19
N SER A 75 58.71 -27.43 -10.65
CA SER A 75 58.81 -27.95 -12.02
C SER A 75 57.59 -28.81 -12.34
N GLY A 76 57.43 -29.21 -13.60
CA GLY A 76 56.41 -30.15 -14.07
C GLY A 76 56.45 -30.31 -15.59
N GLU A 77 55.78 -31.34 -16.11
CA GLU A 77 55.64 -31.60 -17.55
C GLU A 77 54.16 -31.75 -17.90
N TYR A 78 53.80 -31.45 -19.15
CA TYR A 78 52.45 -31.59 -19.72
C TYR A 78 51.32 -31.04 -18.83
N PRO A 79 51.30 -29.73 -18.54
CA PRO A 79 50.21 -29.11 -17.79
C PRO A 79 48.87 -29.30 -18.50
N SER A 80 47.86 -29.73 -17.77
CA SER A 80 46.47 -29.81 -18.24
C SER A 80 45.54 -29.20 -17.19
N VAL A 81 44.82 -28.14 -17.55
CA VAL A 81 43.84 -27.49 -16.65
C VAL A 81 42.42 -27.77 -17.12
N SER A 82 41.52 -28.00 -16.17
CA SER A 82 40.09 -28.24 -16.41
C SER A 82 39.25 -27.53 -15.34
N THR A 83 38.00 -27.19 -15.68
CA THR A 83 37.11 -26.37 -14.84
C THR A 83 35.70 -26.95 -14.80
N TYR A 84 35.05 -26.89 -13.65
CA TYR A 84 33.67 -27.35 -13.47
C TYR A 84 32.96 -26.56 -12.36
N ASN A 85 31.85 -25.87 -12.68
CA ASN A 85 31.04 -25.08 -11.73
C ASN A 85 31.86 -24.15 -10.78
N GLY A 86 32.85 -23.42 -11.29
CA GLY A 86 33.69 -22.51 -10.48
C GLY A 86 34.86 -23.17 -9.75
N LYS A 87 34.96 -24.50 -9.83
CA LYS A 87 36.13 -25.24 -9.36
C LYS A 87 37.15 -25.38 -10.49
N VAL A 88 38.42 -25.51 -10.11
CA VAL A 88 39.55 -25.65 -11.04
C VAL A 88 40.34 -26.90 -10.66
N ARG A 89 40.73 -27.71 -11.65
CA ARG A 89 41.71 -28.78 -11.48
C ARG A 89 42.89 -28.62 -12.41
N VAL A 90 44.10 -28.84 -11.89
CA VAL A 90 45.35 -28.79 -12.63
C VAL A 90 46.04 -30.13 -12.51
N THR A 91 46.31 -30.76 -13.65
CA THR A 91 47.01 -32.03 -13.76
C THR A 91 48.41 -31.78 -14.31
N LEU A 92 49.42 -32.40 -13.67
CA LEU A 92 50.84 -32.27 -14.02
C LEU A 92 51.52 -33.64 -13.96
N LYS A 93 52.40 -33.93 -14.92
CA LYS A 93 53.40 -35.00 -14.80
C LYS A 93 54.59 -34.49 -14.01
N LEU A 94 55.11 -35.31 -13.10
CA LEU A 94 56.22 -35.00 -12.20
C LEU A 94 57.12 -36.23 -12.07
N GLY A 95 58.04 -36.41 -13.02
CA GLY A 95 58.79 -37.67 -13.15
C GLY A 95 57.83 -38.82 -13.48
N ASP A 96 57.84 -39.86 -12.65
CA ASP A 96 57.10 -41.12 -12.87
C ASP A 96 55.68 -41.12 -12.26
N TYR A 97 55.13 -39.94 -11.93
CA TYR A 97 53.78 -39.82 -11.36
C TYR A 97 52.99 -38.63 -11.91
N ILE A 98 51.67 -38.77 -11.89
CA ILE A 98 50.73 -37.69 -12.20
C ILE A 98 50.22 -37.13 -10.87
N LYS A 99 50.19 -35.80 -10.73
CA LYS A 99 49.45 -35.10 -9.67
C LYS A 99 48.26 -34.34 -10.23
N VAL A 100 47.16 -34.38 -9.50
CA VAL A 100 45.96 -33.57 -9.72
C VAL A 100 45.78 -32.65 -8.52
N TYR A 101 45.83 -31.35 -8.75
CA TYR A 101 45.54 -30.30 -7.76
C TYR A 101 44.09 -29.84 -7.97
N GLU A 102 43.29 -29.75 -6.91
CA GLU A 102 41.93 -29.20 -6.95
C GLU A 102 41.83 -27.94 -6.10
N SER A 103 41.23 -26.92 -6.70
CA SER A 103 40.83 -25.66 -6.08
C SER A 103 39.30 -25.56 -6.11
N THR A 104 38.72 -25.14 -4.99
CA THR A 104 37.28 -24.86 -4.86
C THR A 104 36.94 -23.36 -4.87
N ASP A 105 37.93 -22.48 -5.05
CA ASP A 105 37.82 -21.02 -4.94
C ASP A 105 38.37 -20.26 -6.17
N GLY A 106 38.23 -20.85 -7.36
CA GLY A 106 38.68 -20.22 -8.62
C GLY A 106 40.20 -20.24 -8.87
N GLY A 107 40.97 -20.95 -8.03
CA GLY A 107 42.42 -21.13 -8.14
C GLY A 107 43.22 -20.37 -7.08
N ALA A 108 42.55 -19.74 -6.12
CA ALA A 108 43.18 -18.95 -5.07
C ALA A 108 43.89 -19.82 -4.03
N THR A 109 43.34 -21.02 -3.73
CA THR A 109 43.99 -22.02 -2.88
C THR A 109 43.90 -23.44 -3.47
N TRP A 110 44.91 -24.27 -3.17
CA TRP A 110 45.01 -25.64 -3.68
C TRP A 110 45.07 -26.65 -2.51
N PRO A 111 44.00 -26.77 -1.68
CA PRO A 111 44.02 -27.60 -0.48
C PRO A 111 44.03 -29.10 -0.77
N ASN A 112 43.53 -29.51 -1.95
CA ASN A 112 43.32 -30.90 -2.32
C ASN A 112 44.35 -31.31 -3.39
N VAL A 113 45.17 -32.31 -3.08
CA VAL A 113 46.22 -32.82 -3.99
C VAL A 113 46.19 -34.34 -4.00
N TYR A 114 46.01 -34.92 -5.19
CA TYR A 114 45.95 -36.35 -5.43
C TYR A 114 47.15 -36.79 -6.28
N GLN A 115 47.71 -37.96 -6.04
CA GLN A 115 48.89 -38.48 -6.74
C GLN A 115 48.71 -39.96 -7.11
N GLN A 116 49.12 -40.33 -8.32
CA GLN A 116 49.27 -41.73 -8.73
C GLN A 116 50.61 -41.93 -9.44
N ASN A 117 51.35 -42.94 -9.00
CA ASN A 117 52.61 -43.36 -9.64
C ASN A 117 52.29 -44.31 -10.80
N PHE A 118 53.04 -44.19 -11.90
CA PHE A 118 52.88 -45.00 -13.10
C PHE A 118 54.23 -45.59 -13.53
N SER A 119 54.24 -46.88 -13.85
CA SER A 119 55.46 -47.57 -14.33
C SER A 119 55.70 -47.41 -15.84
N VAL A 120 55.13 -46.38 -16.47
CA VAL A 120 55.12 -46.17 -17.93
C VAL A 120 55.50 -44.73 -18.29
N THR A 121 56.15 -44.55 -19.44
CA THR A 121 56.65 -43.24 -19.87
C THR A 121 55.50 -42.39 -20.43
N ILE A 122 55.07 -41.39 -19.68
CA ILE A 122 53.91 -40.54 -20.04
C ILE A 122 54.29 -39.40 -20.99
N LYS A 123 53.51 -39.25 -22.07
CA LYS A 123 53.56 -38.17 -23.09
C LYS A 123 52.14 -37.71 -23.46
N ASN A 124 52.00 -36.48 -23.95
CA ASN A 124 50.74 -35.94 -24.50
C ASN A 124 49.50 -36.09 -23.60
N ILE A 125 49.63 -35.72 -22.32
CA ILE A 125 48.50 -35.74 -21.37
C ILE A 125 47.37 -34.82 -21.83
N GLN A 126 46.14 -35.32 -21.77
CA GLN A 126 44.92 -34.53 -21.85
C GLN A 126 43.97 -34.90 -20.71
N THR A 127 43.19 -33.92 -20.24
CA THR A 127 42.24 -34.13 -19.15
C THR A 127 40.89 -33.49 -19.42
N TYR A 128 39.84 -34.09 -18.85
CA TYR A 128 38.47 -33.59 -18.86
C TYR A 128 37.85 -33.78 -17.47
N TRP A 129 37.06 -32.84 -16.99
CA TRP A 129 36.41 -32.93 -15.68
C TRP A 129 34.88 -32.87 -15.81
N ASP A 130 34.21 -33.96 -15.42
CA ASP A 130 32.75 -34.13 -15.49
C ASP A 130 32.00 -33.66 -14.23
N GLY A 131 32.73 -33.19 -13.20
CA GLY A 131 32.19 -32.84 -11.89
C GLY A 131 32.14 -33.97 -10.86
N TYR A 132 32.47 -35.20 -11.26
CA TYR A 132 32.51 -36.41 -10.43
C TYR A 132 33.91 -37.07 -10.38
N GLY A 133 34.75 -36.87 -11.40
CA GLY A 133 36.16 -37.28 -11.45
C GLY A 133 36.91 -36.68 -12.64
N THR A 134 38.22 -36.47 -12.52
CA THR A 134 39.05 -36.02 -13.65
C THR A 134 39.44 -37.22 -14.48
N HIS A 135 39.00 -37.23 -15.73
CA HIS A 135 39.39 -38.20 -16.75
C HIS A 135 40.74 -37.75 -17.33
N ILE A 136 41.70 -38.67 -17.41
CA ILE A 136 43.07 -38.42 -17.80
C ILE A 136 43.44 -39.43 -18.87
N VAL A 137 43.95 -38.97 -20.01
CA VAL A 137 44.44 -39.81 -21.10
C VAL A 137 45.83 -39.38 -21.54
N TRP A 138 46.65 -40.33 -22.00
CA TRP A 138 48.03 -40.08 -22.41
C TRP A 138 48.55 -41.14 -23.39
N GLU A 139 49.68 -40.84 -24.03
CA GLU A 139 50.46 -41.74 -24.90
C GLU A 139 51.61 -42.36 -24.11
N ASN A 140 51.85 -43.66 -24.29
CA ASN A 140 53.04 -44.35 -23.79
C ASN A 140 54.23 -44.17 -24.74
N ASN A 141 55.36 -43.66 -24.24
CA ASN A 141 56.52 -43.26 -25.04
C ASN A 141 57.68 -44.27 -24.94
N ASN A 142 57.47 -45.50 -25.42
CA ASN A 142 58.48 -46.57 -25.36
C ASN A 142 59.34 -46.72 -26.63
N ASP A 143 58.97 -46.11 -27.76
CA ASP A 143 59.80 -46.04 -28.98
C ASP A 143 59.67 -44.65 -29.65
N PRO A 144 60.79 -43.95 -30.00
CA PRO A 144 60.74 -42.65 -30.67
C PRO A 144 60.26 -42.70 -32.14
N TYR A 145 60.11 -43.88 -32.73
CA TYR A 145 59.63 -44.07 -34.11
C TYR A 145 58.33 -44.87 -34.21
N ASP A 146 58.11 -45.93 -33.41
CA ASP A 146 56.96 -46.83 -33.63
C ASP A 146 56.42 -47.61 -32.39
N SER A 147 55.87 -46.94 -31.38
CA SER A 147 54.79 -47.51 -30.53
C SER A 147 54.14 -46.48 -29.61
N ASP A 148 52.93 -46.03 -29.95
CA ASP A 148 52.11 -45.17 -29.10
C ASP A 148 50.80 -45.90 -28.74
N GLU A 149 50.78 -46.52 -27.56
CA GLU A 149 49.54 -46.98 -26.91
C GLU A 149 48.89 -45.81 -26.19
N SER A 150 47.58 -45.65 -26.36
CA SER A 150 46.79 -44.67 -25.60
C SER A 150 46.22 -45.33 -24.34
N TYR A 151 46.34 -44.63 -23.22
CA TYR A 151 45.86 -45.06 -21.91
C TYR A 151 44.82 -44.10 -21.35
N TYR A 152 44.00 -44.60 -20.44
CA TYR A 152 43.00 -43.86 -19.67
C TYR A 152 43.10 -44.20 -18.18
N VAL A 153 42.84 -43.21 -17.33
CA VAL A 153 42.56 -43.35 -15.89
C VAL A 153 41.61 -42.24 -15.44
N ARG A 154 40.85 -42.46 -14.35
CA ARG A 154 39.98 -41.45 -13.75
C ARG A 154 40.34 -41.19 -12.29
N CYS A 155 40.59 -39.94 -11.91
CA CYS A 155 40.78 -39.51 -10.52
C CYS A 155 39.44 -39.05 -9.91
N GLU A 156 38.83 -39.84 -9.05
CA GLU A 156 37.51 -39.55 -8.47
C GLU A 156 37.50 -38.32 -7.55
N ASN A 157 36.36 -37.62 -7.48
CA ASN A 157 36.19 -36.46 -6.58
C ASN A 157 35.90 -36.84 -5.12
N SER A 158 35.41 -38.05 -4.86
CA SER A 158 34.91 -38.49 -3.54
C SER A 158 36.01 -38.90 -2.56
N ASN A 159 37.14 -39.38 -3.08
CA ASN A 159 38.21 -40.04 -2.32
C ASN A 159 39.62 -39.77 -2.87
N GLY A 160 39.77 -39.16 -4.06
CA GLY A 160 41.06 -38.95 -4.72
C GLY A 160 41.69 -40.20 -5.36
N ASN A 161 40.96 -41.32 -5.41
CA ASN A 161 41.45 -42.58 -5.97
C ASN A 161 41.51 -42.53 -7.50
N PHE A 162 42.51 -43.22 -8.05
CA PHE A 162 42.67 -43.41 -9.49
C PHE A 162 42.11 -44.77 -9.88
N VAL A 163 41.05 -44.78 -10.70
CA VAL A 163 40.27 -45.95 -11.10
C VAL A 163 40.16 -46.07 -12.62
N GLY A 164 39.67 -47.22 -13.12
CA GLY A 164 39.44 -47.45 -14.55
C GLY A 164 40.71 -47.50 -15.42
N PHE A 165 41.89 -47.82 -14.85
CA PHE A 165 43.15 -47.89 -15.61
C PHE A 165 43.05 -48.86 -16.78
N LYS A 166 43.14 -48.36 -18.02
CA LYS A 166 42.97 -49.18 -19.22
C LYS A 166 43.81 -48.68 -20.39
N ASN A 167 44.46 -49.61 -21.10
CA ASN A 167 44.94 -49.41 -22.46
C ASN A 167 43.73 -49.38 -23.40
N VAL A 168 43.42 -48.21 -23.96
CA VAL A 168 42.25 -48.02 -24.83
C VAL A 168 42.52 -48.44 -26.28
N THR A 169 43.79 -48.54 -26.67
CA THR A 169 44.28 -48.98 -27.99
C THR A 169 44.27 -50.49 -28.22
N ASP A 170 44.13 -51.31 -27.16
CA ASP A 170 44.10 -52.78 -27.22
C ASP A 170 42.99 -53.32 -28.15
N LEU A 171 43.31 -53.46 -29.42
CA LEU A 171 42.47 -53.91 -30.52
C LEU A 171 43.19 -55.04 -31.25
N SER A 172 42.42 -55.90 -31.93
CA SER A 172 42.97 -57.00 -32.74
C SER A 172 43.63 -56.53 -34.06
N SER A 173 44.22 -55.34 -34.07
CA SER A 173 44.91 -54.67 -35.18
C SER A 173 46.13 -53.94 -34.59
N PRO A 174 47.36 -54.19 -35.09
CA PRO A 174 48.60 -53.69 -34.47
C PRO A 174 48.91 -52.27 -34.96
N SER A 175 48.01 -51.31 -34.73
CA SER A 175 48.05 -50.00 -35.37
C SER A 175 47.93 -48.85 -34.36
N THR A 176 48.77 -47.82 -34.55
CA THR A 176 49.24 -46.88 -33.53
C THR A 176 48.19 -45.86 -33.11
N GLY A 177 47.93 -45.67 -31.81
CA GLY A 177 46.92 -44.73 -31.32
C GLY A 177 47.51 -43.45 -30.74
N ARG A 178 47.52 -42.38 -31.55
CA ARG A 178 48.14 -41.08 -31.23
C ARG A 178 47.12 -40.00 -30.85
N ALA A 179 47.62 -38.96 -30.19
CA ALA A 179 46.97 -37.72 -29.80
C ALA A 179 45.67 -37.85 -28.98
N PRO A 180 45.56 -38.75 -27.97
CA PRO A 180 44.31 -39.09 -27.34
C PRO A 180 43.57 -37.88 -26.76
N ARG A 181 42.25 -37.94 -26.81
CA ARG A 181 41.32 -36.93 -26.26
C ARG A 181 40.22 -37.66 -25.49
N VAL A 182 39.70 -37.03 -24.45
CA VAL A 182 38.59 -37.57 -23.64
C VAL A 182 37.51 -36.52 -23.41
N ILE A 183 36.26 -36.95 -23.44
CA ILE A 183 35.08 -36.13 -23.13
C ILE A 183 33.98 -37.01 -22.53
N THR A 184 33.06 -36.45 -21.75
CA THR A 184 31.94 -37.21 -21.17
C THR A 184 30.58 -36.79 -21.73
N VAL A 185 29.69 -37.77 -21.93
CA VAL A 185 28.29 -37.58 -22.31
C VAL A 185 27.42 -38.45 -21.41
N GLY A 186 26.63 -37.84 -20.54
CA GLY A 186 25.82 -38.59 -19.57
C GLY A 186 26.68 -39.45 -18.64
N SER A 187 26.44 -40.76 -18.62
CA SER A 187 27.23 -41.75 -17.85
C SER A 187 28.50 -42.23 -18.56
N LYS A 188 28.78 -41.79 -19.80
CA LYS A 188 29.89 -42.35 -20.60
C LYS A 188 31.05 -41.38 -20.76
N ALA A 189 32.28 -41.89 -20.65
CA ALA A 189 33.51 -41.20 -21.02
C ALA A 189 34.02 -41.75 -22.36
N ALA A 190 33.92 -40.96 -23.43
CA ALA A 190 34.41 -41.31 -24.76
C ALA A 190 35.87 -40.87 -24.92
N VAL A 191 36.75 -41.83 -25.20
CA VAL A 191 38.18 -41.63 -25.47
C VAL A 191 38.45 -41.81 -26.95
N GLY A 192 38.83 -40.73 -27.64
CA GLY A 192 39.22 -40.74 -29.05
C GLY A 192 40.73 -40.84 -29.24
N PHE A 193 41.17 -41.55 -30.27
CA PHE A 193 42.58 -41.69 -30.69
C PHE A 193 42.70 -41.82 -32.22
N LEU A 194 43.86 -41.49 -32.78
CA LEU A 194 44.11 -41.42 -34.22
C LEU A 194 45.11 -42.49 -34.66
N ASP A 195 44.77 -43.15 -35.77
CA ASP A 195 45.56 -44.20 -36.44
C ASP A 195 45.41 -44.11 -37.98
N GLY A 196 45.47 -42.89 -38.53
CA GLY A 196 45.02 -42.63 -39.90
C GLY A 196 43.49 -42.78 -40.09
N ARG A 197 42.76 -42.95 -38.99
CA ARG A 197 41.30 -43.02 -38.86
C ARG A 197 40.90 -42.50 -37.49
N ILE A 198 39.66 -42.04 -37.36
CA ILE A 198 39.09 -41.74 -36.04
C ILE A 198 38.73 -43.07 -35.39
N HIS A 199 39.35 -43.34 -34.26
CA HIS A 199 38.96 -44.40 -33.35
C HIS A 199 38.40 -43.76 -32.07
N SER A 200 37.43 -44.42 -31.43
CA SER A 200 37.11 -44.16 -30.04
C SER A 200 36.65 -45.40 -29.29
N ARG A 201 36.86 -45.39 -27.98
CA ARG A 201 36.28 -46.34 -27.02
C ARG A 201 35.59 -45.56 -25.92
N ASP A 202 34.48 -46.09 -25.45
CA ASP A 202 33.67 -45.45 -24.42
C ASP A 202 33.68 -46.30 -23.16
N LEU A 203 33.89 -45.67 -22.01
CA LEU A 203 33.71 -46.28 -20.69
C LEU A 203 32.35 -45.87 -20.15
N ASP A 204 31.48 -46.80 -19.78
CA ASP A 204 30.39 -46.46 -18.87
C ASP A 204 30.95 -46.31 -17.45
N ILE A 205 30.90 -45.07 -16.97
CA ILE A 205 31.47 -44.62 -15.69
C ILE A 205 30.73 -45.27 -14.50
N THR A 206 29.48 -45.70 -14.67
CA THR A 206 28.66 -46.26 -13.58
C THR A 206 28.92 -47.74 -13.34
N THR A 207 29.42 -48.46 -14.35
CA THR A 207 29.70 -49.90 -14.30
C THR A 207 31.18 -50.25 -14.43
N ASP A 208 32.05 -49.27 -14.74
CA ASP A 208 33.47 -49.44 -15.09
C ASP A 208 33.68 -50.44 -16.25
N THR A 209 32.71 -50.49 -17.18
CA THR A 209 32.74 -51.39 -18.35
C THR A 209 33.02 -50.61 -19.64
N TRP A 210 34.00 -51.08 -20.40
CA TRP A 210 34.35 -50.54 -21.70
C TRP A 210 33.48 -51.12 -22.82
N ASP A 211 32.94 -50.24 -23.66
CA ASP A 211 32.25 -50.60 -24.90
C ASP A 211 33.24 -51.12 -25.97
N ASN A 212 32.67 -51.71 -27.03
CA ASN A 212 33.42 -52.02 -28.25
C ASN A 212 34.02 -50.75 -28.87
N ALA A 213 35.13 -50.88 -29.58
CA ALA A 213 35.73 -49.73 -30.26
C ALA A 213 34.95 -49.34 -31.52
N TYR A 214 34.75 -48.03 -31.66
CA TYR A 214 34.12 -47.38 -32.80
C TYR A 214 35.19 -46.84 -33.72
N LYS A 215 35.01 -47.02 -35.04
CA LYS A 215 36.02 -46.69 -36.07
C LYS A 215 35.37 -45.97 -37.25
N SER A 216 36.01 -44.93 -37.78
CA SER A 216 35.54 -44.28 -39.02
C SER A 216 35.70 -45.20 -40.24
N THR A 217 34.74 -45.12 -41.16
CA THR A 217 34.74 -45.89 -42.41
C THR A 217 35.94 -45.52 -43.30
N THR A 218 36.18 -44.22 -43.46
CA THR A 218 37.24 -43.66 -44.31
C THR A 218 38.54 -43.39 -43.52
N ALA A 219 39.68 -43.54 -44.21
CA ALA A 219 41.03 -43.24 -43.71
C ALA A 219 41.56 -41.89 -44.24
N HIS A 220 42.34 -41.20 -43.42
CA HIS A 220 42.78 -39.81 -43.61
C HIS A 220 44.19 -39.59 -43.02
N GLY A 221 44.92 -38.59 -43.53
CA GLY A 221 46.22 -38.15 -43.02
C GLY A 221 46.15 -37.53 -41.61
N ASN A 222 47.25 -37.66 -40.86
CA ASN A 222 47.30 -37.42 -39.41
C ASN A 222 48.06 -36.14 -39.05
N LEU A 223 47.42 -35.19 -38.35
CA LEU A 223 48.12 -34.13 -37.60
C LEU A 223 47.49 -33.82 -36.24
N THR A 224 46.21 -33.42 -36.17
CA THR A 224 45.55 -33.07 -34.88
C THR A 224 44.09 -33.53 -34.81
N MET A 225 43.61 -33.81 -33.58
CA MET A 225 42.20 -34.08 -33.28
C MET A 225 41.70 -33.24 -32.10
N SER A 226 40.41 -32.91 -32.14
CA SER A 226 39.65 -32.39 -31.00
C SER A 226 38.28 -33.06 -30.93
N LEU A 227 37.84 -33.37 -29.71
CA LEU A 227 36.50 -33.88 -29.40
C LEU A 227 35.63 -32.77 -28.80
N GLY A 228 34.34 -32.81 -29.10
CA GLY A 228 33.33 -31.90 -28.58
C GLY A 228 31.97 -32.58 -28.52
N VAL A 229 31.06 -32.02 -27.74
CA VAL A 229 29.72 -32.58 -27.51
C VAL A 229 28.68 -31.50 -27.78
N VAL A 230 27.63 -31.86 -28.52
CA VAL A 230 26.46 -31.01 -28.74
C VAL A 230 25.22 -31.87 -28.49
N GLY A 231 24.50 -31.59 -27.39
CA GLY A 231 23.42 -32.47 -26.94
C GLY A 231 23.95 -33.85 -26.53
N THR A 232 23.51 -34.90 -27.24
CA THR A 232 23.96 -36.29 -27.03
C THR A 232 24.96 -36.79 -28.08
N ASP A 233 25.33 -35.92 -29.03
CA ASP A 233 26.21 -36.29 -30.14
C ASP A 233 27.64 -35.82 -29.87
N ILE A 234 28.60 -36.72 -30.11
CA ILE A 234 30.03 -36.45 -30.12
C ILE A 234 30.40 -36.03 -31.54
N TYR A 235 31.16 -34.95 -31.61
CA TYR A 235 31.84 -34.50 -32.82
C TYR A 235 33.34 -34.69 -32.63
N SER A 236 33.99 -35.30 -33.62
CA SER A 236 35.43 -35.28 -33.79
C SER A 236 35.75 -34.38 -34.98
N VAL A 237 36.63 -33.42 -34.78
CA VAL A 237 37.21 -32.61 -35.86
C VAL A 237 38.68 -32.98 -35.98
N MET A 238 39.11 -33.16 -37.23
CA MET A 238 40.50 -33.40 -37.64
C MET A 238 40.94 -32.33 -38.62
N VAL A 239 42.23 -32.08 -38.67
CA VAL A 239 42.86 -31.32 -39.76
C VAL A 239 43.80 -32.25 -40.52
N GLU A 240 43.61 -32.34 -41.83
CA GLU A 240 44.51 -33.01 -42.76
C GLU A 240 45.15 -31.96 -43.67
N ASP A 241 46.47 -32.03 -43.83
CA ASP A 241 47.22 -31.18 -44.76
C ASP A 241 47.51 -31.93 -46.07
N ILE A 242 47.00 -31.40 -47.18
CA ILE A 242 47.24 -31.95 -48.52
C ILE A 242 48.28 -31.11 -49.25
N LEU A 243 49.49 -31.66 -49.36
CA LEU A 243 50.58 -31.09 -50.14
C LEU A 243 50.31 -31.29 -51.65
N LEU A 244 49.90 -30.23 -52.33
CA LEU A 244 49.88 -30.17 -53.79
C LEU A 244 51.17 -29.51 -54.29
N GLY A 245 51.63 -29.85 -55.49
CA GLY A 245 52.93 -29.45 -56.05
C GLY A 245 53.06 -27.96 -56.39
N GLY A 246 52.94 -27.09 -55.39
CA GLY A 246 52.88 -25.63 -55.50
C GLY A 246 52.20 -24.94 -54.31
N GLY A 247 51.60 -25.67 -53.36
CA GLY A 247 50.98 -25.11 -52.16
C GLY A 247 50.30 -26.17 -51.29
N CYS A 248 50.11 -25.88 -49.99
CA CYS A 248 49.31 -26.73 -49.11
C CYS A 248 47.82 -26.33 -49.17
N THR A 249 46.92 -27.32 -49.11
CA THR A 249 45.49 -27.09 -48.84
C THR A 249 45.13 -27.76 -47.50
N GLN A 250 44.51 -27.04 -46.58
CA GLN A 250 44.00 -27.64 -45.34
C GLN A 250 42.59 -28.17 -45.54
N HIS A 251 42.39 -29.45 -45.23
CA HIS A 251 41.10 -30.11 -45.29
C HIS A 251 40.62 -30.30 -43.85
N LEU A 252 39.65 -29.47 -43.44
CA LEU A 252 39.01 -29.68 -42.15
C LEU A 252 37.98 -30.80 -42.30
N ARG A 253 38.22 -31.91 -41.62
CA ARG A 253 37.34 -33.07 -41.65
C ARG A 253 36.60 -33.17 -40.33
N TYR A 254 35.33 -33.55 -40.37
CA TYR A 254 34.60 -33.88 -39.15
C TYR A 254 33.81 -35.16 -39.31
N ALA A 255 33.71 -35.91 -38.21
CA ALA A 255 32.76 -37.01 -38.08
C ALA A 255 31.83 -36.72 -36.91
N GLN A 256 30.57 -37.10 -37.07
CA GLN A 256 29.55 -37.07 -36.02
C GLN A 256 29.25 -38.51 -35.60
N ARG A 257 29.07 -38.73 -34.31
CA ARG A 257 28.68 -40.00 -33.71
C ARG A 257 27.71 -39.71 -32.57
N ASN A 258 26.52 -40.30 -32.60
CA ASN A 258 25.72 -40.36 -31.37
C ASN A 258 26.46 -41.22 -30.34
N ILE A 259 26.42 -40.87 -29.05
CA ILE A 259 27.13 -41.61 -28.00
C ILE A 259 26.87 -43.14 -28.03
N ASN A 260 25.69 -43.60 -28.47
CA ASN A 260 25.37 -45.03 -28.58
C ASN A 260 25.45 -45.61 -30.01
N GLY A 261 25.90 -44.83 -31.01
CA GLY A 261 26.03 -45.25 -32.41
C GLY A 261 27.48 -45.39 -32.88
N SER A 262 27.67 -45.77 -34.14
CA SER A 262 28.97 -45.72 -34.82
C SER A 262 29.32 -44.30 -35.29
N TRP A 263 30.58 -44.07 -35.66
CA TRP A 263 30.96 -42.88 -36.42
C TRP A 263 30.24 -42.88 -37.79
N GLY A 264 29.56 -41.78 -38.09
CA GLY A 264 29.05 -41.52 -39.43
C GLY A 264 30.17 -41.19 -40.42
N ASP A 265 29.80 -40.95 -41.67
CA ASP A 265 30.77 -40.61 -42.72
C ASP A 265 31.55 -39.35 -42.38
N VAL A 266 32.85 -39.38 -42.69
CA VAL A 266 33.75 -38.26 -42.47
C VAL A 266 33.46 -37.19 -43.53
N ASN A 267 32.81 -36.11 -43.09
CA ASN A 267 32.47 -34.99 -43.94
C ASN A 267 33.72 -34.13 -44.16
N GLU A 268 34.05 -33.90 -45.42
CA GLU A 268 35.17 -33.07 -45.83
C GLU A 268 34.71 -31.63 -46.02
N ILE A 269 35.35 -30.70 -45.32
CA ILE A 269 35.17 -29.26 -45.51
C ILE A 269 36.50 -28.68 -46.00
N VAL A 270 36.65 -28.59 -47.31
CA VAL A 270 37.85 -28.00 -47.94
C VAL A 270 37.96 -26.54 -47.51
N CYS A 271 39.09 -26.19 -46.89
CA CYS A 271 39.34 -24.82 -46.44
C CYS A 271 40.21 -24.07 -47.45
N THR A 272 39.60 -23.61 -48.55
CA THR A 272 40.27 -22.82 -49.60
C THR A 272 40.59 -21.38 -49.18
N ASN A 273 40.25 -20.98 -47.95
CA ASN A 273 40.16 -19.58 -47.54
C ASN A 273 41.32 -19.13 -46.63
N PHE A 274 42.26 -20.01 -46.29
CA PHE A 274 43.52 -19.61 -45.66
C PHE A 274 44.45 -19.01 -46.71
N LEU A 275 44.92 -17.78 -46.51
CA LEU A 275 45.74 -17.09 -47.52
C LEU A 275 47.14 -17.69 -47.69
N GLN A 276 47.72 -18.29 -46.64
CA GLN A 276 49.00 -19.03 -46.67
C GLN A 276 49.04 -20.09 -45.53
N PRO A 277 48.59 -21.35 -45.75
CA PRO A 277 48.64 -22.38 -44.71
C PRO A 277 50.03 -23.02 -44.57
N ASP A 278 50.52 -23.16 -43.34
CA ASP A 278 51.72 -23.95 -42.99
C ASP A 278 51.31 -25.40 -42.59
N PRO A 279 51.80 -26.45 -43.29
CA PRO A 279 51.27 -27.83 -43.24
C PRO A 279 51.50 -28.62 -41.92
N HIS A 280 51.89 -27.97 -40.84
CA HIS A 280 52.12 -28.62 -39.53
C HIS A 280 51.65 -27.78 -38.32
N LYS A 281 50.92 -26.69 -38.56
CA LYS A 281 50.63 -25.67 -37.53
C LYS A 281 49.15 -25.30 -37.48
N THR A 282 48.32 -26.28 -37.10
CA THR A 282 46.87 -26.07 -36.96
C THR A 282 46.34 -26.54 -35.62
N GLN A 283 45.65 -25.64 -34.92
CA GLN A 283 44.85 -25.94 -33.74
C GLN A 283 43.37 -25.95 -34.10
N ASN A 284 42.61 -26.84 -33.47
CA ASN A 284 41.16 -26.97 -33.64
C ASN A 284 40.44 -27.09 -32.30
N ALA A 285 39.21 -26.58 -32.23
CA ALA A 285 38.36 -26.67 -31.04
C ALA A 285 36.88 -26.72 -31.45
N ILE A 286 36.03 -27.25 -30.56
CA ILE A 286 34.57 -27.25 -30.74
C ILE A 286 33.97 -26.46 -29.59
N SER A 287 33.15 -25.47 -29.88
CA SER A 287 32.48 -24.66 -28.87
C SER A 287 31.20 -25.31 -28.37
N TYR A 288 30.72 -24.87 -27.20
CA TYR A 288 29.48 -25.37 -26.60
C TYR A 288 28.23 -25.21 -27.48
N ASN A 289 28.20 -24.21 -28.37
CA ASN A 289 27.12 -24.03 -29.36
C ASN A 289 27.37 -24.77 -30.69
N GLY A 290 28.33 -25.71 -30.72
CA GLY A 290 28.56 -26.63 -31.83
C GLY A 290 29.27 -26.02 -33.04
N LEU A 291 29.93 -24.87 -32.91
CA LEU A 291 30.77 -24.32 -33.98
C LEU A 291 32.14 -25.02 -33.97
N PHE A 292 32.65 -25.34 -35.16
CA PHE A 292 33.99 -25.91 -35.32
C PHE A 292 34.97 -24.78 -35.61
N HIS A 293 35.96 -24.62 -34.75
CA HIS A 293 36.98 -23.58 -34.82
C HIS A 293 38.28 -24.17 -35.36
N ALA A 294 38.91 -23.45 -36.29
CA ALA A 294 40.23 -23.79 -36.81
C ALA A 294 41.11 -22.55 -36.91
N MET A 295 42.37 -22.74 -36.53
CA MET A 295 43.40 -21.71 -36.54
C MET A 295 44.66 -22.31 -37.15
N ASN A 296 45.08 -21.79 -38.30
CA ASN A 296 46.40 -22.04 -38.86
C ASN A 296 47.34 -20.90 -38.45
N TYR A 297 48.62 -21.18 -38.29
CA TYR A 297 49.63 -20.15 -38.04
C TYR A 297 50.94 -20.45 -38.78
N THR A 298 51.52 -19.45 -39.40
CA THR A 298 52.85 -19.50 -40.05
C THR A 298 53.90 -18.89 -39.11
N THR A 299 55.13 -18.65 -39.56
CA THR A 299 56.12 -17.93 -38.75
C THR A 299 55.77 -16.45 -38.53
N SER A 300 54.93 -15.83 -39.36
CA SER A 300 54.65 -14.38 -39.32
C SER A 300 53.15 -14.02 -39.32
N ARG A 301 52.26 -14.99 -39.48
CA ARG A 301 50.81 -14.76 -39.56
C ARG A 301 50.02 -15.82 -38.82
N MET A 302 48.88 -15.42 -38.25
CA MET A 302 47.88 -16.34 -37.72
C MET A 302 46.56 -16.12 -38.45
N SER A 303 45.97 -17.19 -38.97
CA SER A 303 44.72 -17.16 -39.72
C SER A 303 43.65 -17.97 -39.00
N TYR A 304 42.46 -17.40 -38.83
CA TYR A 304 41.37 -18.01 -38.07
C TYR A 304 40.04 -18.03 -38.85
N LEU A 305 39.30 -19.12 -38.68
CA LEU A 305 37.95 -19.30 -39.22
C LEU A 305 37.13 -20.31 -38.41
N TYR A 306 35.80 -20.22 -38.53
CA TYR A 306 34.89 -21.20 -37.95
C TYR A 306 33.83 -21.66 -38.94
N TYR A 307 33.45 -22.93 -38.84
CA TYR A 307 32.34 -23.52 -39.55
C TYR A 307 31.13 -23.65 -38.63
N ASN A 308 29.94 -23.33 -39.13
CA ASN A 308 28.69 -23.64 -38.46
C ASN A 308 28.01 -24.85 -39.12
N PRO A 309 27.97 -26.03 -38.47
CA PRO A 309 27.33 -27.22 -39.01
C PRO A 309 25.83 -27.04 -39.30
N SER A 310 25.12 -26.22 -38.51
CA SER A 310 23.66 -26.04 -38.67
C SER A 310 23.29 -25.21 -39.90
N THR A 311 24.17 -24.30 -40.35
CA THR A 311 23.96 -23.51 -41.58
C THR A 311 24.84 -23.94 -42.74
N GLN A 312 25.77 -24.87 -42.55
CA GLN A 312 26.78 -25.29 -43.52
C GLN A 312 27.62 -24.13 -44.10
N LEU A 313 27.86 -23.09 -43.30
CA LEU A 313 28.58 -21.89 -43.72
C LEU A 313 29.87 -21.68 -42.92
N TRP A 314 30.92 -21.31 -43.65
CA TRP A 314 32.14 -20.75 -43.09
C TRP A 314 31.97 -19.29 -42.70
N SER A 315 32.69 -18.85 -41.67
CA SER A 315 33.00 -17.44 -41.49
C SER A 315 33.95 -16.94 -42.56
N THR A 316 33.95 -15.62 -42.81
CA THR A 316 35.09 -14.98 -43.47
C THR A 316 36.36 -15.25 -42.67
N PRO A 317 37.48 -15.63 -43.31
CA PRO A 317 38.77 -15.78 -42.63
C PRO A 317 39.20 -14.44 -42.01
N VAL A 318 39.92 -14.51 -40.90
CA VAL A 318 40.54 -13.36 -40.22
C VAL A 318 42.02 -13.64 -40.08
N ASP A 319 42.84 -12.80 -40.68
CA ASP A 319 44.31 -12.87 -40.60
C ASP A 319 44.84 -11.84 -39.59
N ILE A 320 45.91 -12.22 -38.89
CA ILE A 320 46.65 -11.40 -37.94
C ILE A 320 48.12 -11.43 -38.37
N GLU A 321 48.74 -10.27 -38.56
CA GLU A 321 50.21 -10.21 -38.65
C GLU A 321 50.81 -10.25 -37.25
N VAL A 322 51.72 -11.21 -37.05
CA VAL A 322 52.40 -11.46 -35.77
C VAL A 322 53.82 -10.95 -35.86
N ALA A 323 54.26 -10.16 -34.89
CA ALA A 323 55.42 -9.28 -35.04
C ALA A 323 56.81 -9.98 -35.02
N SER A 324 56.90 -11.29 -34.80
CA SER A 324 58.16 -12.05 -34.83
C SER A 324 57.93 -13.56 -34.99
N ASP A 325 59.00 -14.30 -35.30
CA ASP A 325 58.97 -15.72 -35.67
C ASP A 325 58.27 -16.64 -34.67
N ILE A 326 57.17 -17.28 -35.11
CA ILE A 326 56.51 -18.38 -34.40
C ILE A 326 57.36 -19.66 -34.45
N GLU A 327 58.12 -19.91 -33.38
CA GLU A 327 58.76 -21.21 -33.13
C GLU A 327 57.77 -22.31 -32.70
N ARG A 328 58.22 -23.56 -32.82
CA ARG A 328 57.43 -24.69 -33.32
C ARG A 328 56.22 -25.20 -32.52
N GLU A 329 56.06 -24.90 -31.23
CA GLU A 329 55.17 -25.72 -30.36
C GLU A 329 54.20 -24.96 -29.44
N ASN A 330 54.18 -23.62 -29.44
CA ASN A 330 53.56 -22.84 -28.34
C ASN A 330 52.27 -22.06 -28.68
N ALA A 331 51.58 -22.38 -29.79
CA ALA A 331 50.28 -21.77 -30.09
C ALA A 331 49.13 -22.61 -29.50
N MET A 332 48.32 -22.02 -28.62
CA MET A 332 47.17 -22.67 -28.00
C MET A 332 45.85 -21.99 -28.37
N MET A 333 44.83 -22.80 -28.63
CA MET A 333 43.46 -22.33 -28.87
C MET A 333 42.49 -23.01 -27.89
N SER A 334 41.60 -22.24 -27.28
CA SER A 334 40.52 -22.76 -26.43
C SER A 334 39.20 -22.05 -26.75
N ALA A 335 38.12 -22.83 -26.79
CA ALA A 335 36.77 -22.36 -27.07
C ALA A 335 35.93 -22.49 -25.80
N GLY A 336 35.61 -21.35 -25.18
CA GLY A 336 34.75 -21.27 -24.00
C GLY A 336 33.30 -20.93 -24.35
N VAL A 337 32.43 -20.92 -23.33
CA VAL A 337 31.08 -20.33 -23.41
C VAL A 337 31.12 -18.87 -23.87
N HIS A 338 32.23 -18.19 -23.58
CA HIS A 338 32.44 -16.76 -23.73
C HIS A 338 33.20 -16.33 -24.99
N GLY A 339 33.72 -17.27 -25.80
CA GLY A 339 34.47 -16.93 -27.02
C GLY A 339 35.64 -17.84 -27.30
N LEU A 340 36.54 -17.37 -28.16
CA LEU A 340 37.76 -18.07 -28.57
C LEU A 340 38.99 -17.29 -28.13
N TYR A 341 39.97 -17.99 -27.59
CA TYR A 341 41.21 -17.42 -27.08
C TYR A 341 42.41 -18.00 -27.80
N ALA A 342 43.36 -17.13 -28.16
CA ALA A 342 44.61 -17.47 -28.83
C ALA A 342 45.79 -17.04 -27.96
N PHE A 343 46.70 -17.97 -27.67
CA PHE A 343 47.93 -17.70 -26.92
C PHE A 343 49.12 -18.13 -27.76
N TRP A 344 50.20 -17.35 -27.69
CA TRP A 344 51.46 -17.68 -28.36
C TRP A 344 52.67 -17.16 -27.59
N ASN A 345 53.79 -17.89 -27.68
CA ASN A 345 55.08 -17.57 -27.06
C ASN A 345 56.10 -17.22 -28.15
N GLY A 346 56.56 -15.97 -28.16
CA GLY A 346 57.50 -15.48 -29.19
C GLY A 346 58.96 -15.72 -28.87
N SER A 347 59.80 -15.52 -29.89
CA SER A 347 61.27 -15.48 -29.74
C SER A 347 61.73 -14.30 -28.88
N SER A 348 60.95 -13.22 -28.79
CA SER A 348 61.02 -12.27 -27.69
C SER A 348 60.33 -12.83 -26.45
N SER A 349 61.00 -12.73 -25.30
CA SER A 349 60.73 -13.26 -23.96
C SER A 349 59.36 -12.96 -23.32
N SER A 350 58.26 -13.30 -23.99
CA SER A 350 56.91 -12.87 -23.64
C SER A 350 55.82 -13.79 -24.21
N LEU A 351 55.01 -14.38 -23.34
CA LEU A 351 53.69 -14.91 -23.70
C LEU A 351 52.77 -13.74 -24.09
N HIS A 352 52.24 -13.75 -25.31
CA HIS A 352 51.26 -12.79 -25.82
C HIS A 352 49.86 -13.41 -25.80
N GLN A 353 48.93 -12.71 -25.17
CA GLN A 353 47.50 -13.03 -25.18
C GLN A 353 46.77 -12.06 -26.12
N HIS A 354 46.13 -12.60 -27.15
CA HIS A 354 45.30 -11.83 -28.07
C HIS A 354 43.83 -12.22 -27.90
N PHE A 355 42.94 -11.23 -27.83
CA PHE A 355 41.50 -11.44 -27.67
C PHE A 355 40.72 -11.18 -28.96
N ARG A 356 39.82 -12.08 -29.35
CA ARG A 356 38.73 -11.70 -30.26
C ARG A 356 37.57 -11.12 -29.45
N ARG A 357 37.59 -9.81 -29.20
CA ARG A 357 36.49 -9.09 -28.53
C ARG A 357 35.27 -8.98 -29.46
N LYS A 358 34.54 -10.09 -29.66
CA LYS A 358 33.13 -9.98 -30.01
C LYS A 358 32.39 -9.50 -28.75
N PRO A 359 31.60 -8.42 -28.83
CA PRO A 359 30.56 -8.18 -27.84
C PRO A 359 29.71 -9.45 -27.68
N TYR A 360 29.26 -9.77 -26.47
CA TYR A 360 28.47 -10.98 -26.24
C TYR A 360 27.08 -10.84 -26.90
N GLY A 361 27.01 -11.26 -28.16
CA GLY A 361 25.86 -11.08 -29.03
C GLY A 361 24.73 -12.03 -28.67
N ILE A 362 23.69 -11.55 -27.99
CA ILE A 362 22.43 -12.31 -27.86
C ILE A 362 21.48 -11.89 -28.96
N SER A 363 21.15 -12.84 -29.82
CA SER A 363 20.10 -12.77 -30.83
C SER A 363 19.28 -14.04 -30.85
N GLY A 364 17.95 -13.91 -30.93
CA GLY A 364 17.02 -15.04 -30.89
C GLY A 364 16.54 -15.41 -29.48
N ALA A 365 16.06 -16.64 -29.31
CA ALA A 365 15.39 -17.08 -28.09
C ALA A 365 16.37 -17.44 -26.96
N ILE A 366 16.21 -16.80 -25.81
CA ILE A 366 16.80 -17.20 -24.53
C ILE A 366 15.91 -18.31 -23.97
N VAL A 367 16.42 -19.55 -24.03
CA VAL A 367 15.66 -20.79 -23.70
C VAL A 367 15.94 -21.36 -22.32
N SER A 368 16.82 -20.74 -21.53
CA SER A 368 17.19 -21.16 -20.18
C SER A 368 17.53 -19.97 -19.30
N ASN A 369 17.62 -20.17 -17.98
CA ASN A 369 17.94 -19.10 -17.04
C ASN A 369 19.36 -18.55 -17.33
N THR A 370 19.45 -17.23 -17.55
CA THR A 370 20.66 -16.58 -18.05
C THR A 370 21.13 -15.49 -17.09
N PHE A 371 22.41 -15.52 -16.74
CA PHE A 371 23.06 -14.47 -15.95
C PHE A 371 24.01 -13.68 -16.87
N PHE A 372 23.67 -12.42 -17.13
CA PHE A 372 24.58 -11.50 -17.82
C PHE A 372 25.61 -11.00 -16.81
N THR A 373 26.89 -11.34 -17.03
CA THR A 373 28.03 -10.97 -16.21
C THR A 373 29.15 -10.38 -17.07
N GLY A 374 29.92 -9.43 -16.52
CA GLY A 374 31.02 -8.81 -17.25
C GLY A 374 30.60 -7.81 -18.35
N ASN A 375 31.59 -7.27 -19.04
CA ASN A 375 31.40 -6.12 -19.93
C ASN A 375 30.99 -6.53 -21.37
N ASP A 376 30.35 -5.58 -22.05
CA ASP A 376 30.11 -5.52 -23.49
C ASP A 376 29.18 -6.59 -24.06
N TRP A 377 28.07 -6.87 -23.36
CA TRP A 377 26.96 -7.61 -23.96
C TRP A 377 26.31 -6.80 -25.08
N LEU A 378 26.05 -7.41 -26.23
CA LEU A 378 25.36 -6.78 -27.34
C LEU A 378 24.02 -7.48 -27.56
N ILE A 379 22.92 -6.76 -27.39
CA ILE A 379 21.58 -7.31 -27.60
C ILE A 379 21.08 -6.92 -29.00
N ASP A 380 20.79 -7.94 -29.80
CA ASP A 380 20.22 -7.83 -31.14
C ASP A 380 19.02 -8.77 -31.31
N ASN A 381 17.82 -8.26 -31.00
CA ASN A 381 16.55 -8.99 -31.14
C ASN A 381 16.55 -10.32 -30.38
N ALA A 382 16.71 -10.21 -29.06
CA ALA A 382 16.61 -11.32 -28.13
C ALA A 382 15.17 -11.45 -27.59
N THR A 383 14.71 -12.68 -27.34
CA THR A 383 13.37 -12.94 -26.77
C THR A 383 13.46 -13.96 -25.64
N MET A 384 12.63 -13.82 -24.61
CA MET A 384 12.46 -14.83 -23.56
C MET A 384 10.97 -15.12 -23.32
N GLY A 385 10.65 -16.27 -22.73
CA GLY A 385 9.27 -16.72 -22.51
C GLY A 385 9.09 -17.49 -21.20
N SER A 386 8.00 -18.24 -21.11
CA SER A 386 7.57 -18.91 -19.88
C SER A 386 8.66 -19.77 -19.23
N GLY A 387 8.89 -19.57 -17.93
CA GLY A 387 9.86 -20.33 -17.14
C GLY A 387 11.31 -19.85 -17.27
N VAL A 388 11.58 -18.84 -18.11
CA VAL A 388 12.93 -18.28 -18.29
C VAL A 388 13.12 -17.01 -17.48
N THR A 389 14.15 -16.99 -16.64
CA THR A 389 14.61 -15.81 -15.91
C THR A 389 15.98 -15.37 -16.44
N ALA A 390 16.07 -14.14 -16.94
CA ALA A 390 17.32 -13.52 -17.34
C ALA A 390 17.68 -12.38 -16.36
N THR A 391 18.94 -12.29 -15.94
CA THR A 391 19.36 -11.36 -14.87
C THR A 391 20.63 -10.61 -15.25
N PHE A 392 20.59 -9.28 -15.30
CA PHE A 392 21.79 -8.45 -15.34
C PHE A 392 22.41 -8.38 -13.95
N LYS A 393 23.63 -8.90 -13.80
CA LYS A 393 24.38 -8.93 -12.54
C LYS A 393 25.22 -7.67 -12.31
N SER A 394 25.74 -7.52 -11.10
CA SER A 394 26.75 -6.52 -10.77
C SER A 394 27.97 -6.61 -11.71
N GLY A 395 28.50 -5.46 -12.15
CA GLY A 395 29.60 -5.39 -13.11
C GLY A 395 29.25 -5.79 -14.54
N CYS A 396 27.97 -5.99 -14.87
CA CYS A 396 27.52 -6.19 -16.25
C CYS A 396 27.40 -4.85 -16.99
N SER A 397 27.95 -4.74 -18.19
CA SER A 397 27.63 -3.66 -19.14
C SER A 397 26.95 -4.22 -20.39
N THR A 398 26.00 -3.48 -20.96
CA THR A 398 25.19 -3.97 -22.08
C THR A 398 24.84 -2.85 -23.05
N THR A 399 24.97 -3.13 -24.34
CA THR A 399 24.60 -2.25 -25.44
C THR A 399 23.47 -2.89 -26.24
N PHE A 400 22.37 -2.18 -26.40
CA PHE A 400 21.32 -2.57 -27.35
C PHE A 400 21.66 -1.99 -28.72
N SER A 401 21.77 -2.84 -29.74
CA SER A 401 21.98 -2.42 -31.13
C SER A 401 20.85 -1.50 -31.60
N ALA A 402 21.17 -0.53 -32.47
CA ALA A 402 20.18 0.42 -32.99
C ALA A 402 18.97 -0.29 -33.64
N GLY A 403 17.76 0.10 -33.26
CA GLY A 403 16.50 -0.50 -33.69
C GLY A 403 16.22 -1.92 -33.16
N LYS A 404 17.03 -2.45 -32.23
CA LYS A 404 16.91 -3.83 -31.72
C LYS A 404 16.32 -3.88 -30.31
N THR A 405 15.69 -5.01 -29.98
CA THR A 405 14.96 -5.14 -28.70
C THR A 405 15.31 -6.40 -27.90
N LEU A 406 15.03 -6.35 -26.59
CA LEU A 406 14.90 -7.51 -25.71
C LEU A 406 13.42 -7.68 -25.36
N THR A 407 12.77 -8.72 -25.87
CA THR A 407 11.34 -8.96 -25.64
C THR A 407 11.11 -9.97 -24.52
N VAL A 408 10.44 -9.55 -23.46
CA VAL A 408 10.07 -10.38 -22.31
C VAL A 408 8.62 -10.84 -22.49
N ASN A 409 8.42 -12.02 -23.11
CA ASN A 409 7.09 -12.56 -23.38
C ASN A 409 6.44 -13.17 -22.12
N SER A 410 5.17 -13.58 -22.25
CA SER A 410 4.37 -14.26 -21.23
C SER A 410 5.17 -15.29 -20.40
N GLY A 411 5.18 -15.09 -19.08
CA GLY A 411 5.85 -15.96 -18.10
C GLY A 411 7.38 -15.84 -18.02
N GLY A 412 8.01 -14.98 -18.84
CA GLY A 412 9.43 -14.65 -18.73
C GLY A 412 9.69 -13.56 -17.69
N ILE A 413 10.87 -13.59 -17.06
CA ILE A 413 11.28 -12.61 -16.04
C ILE A 413 12.65 -12.03 -16.42
N LEU A 414 12.74 -10.70 -16.52
CA LEU A 414 13.99 -9.97 -16.66
C LEU A 414 14.30 -9.22 -15.36
N VAL A 415 15.49 -9.42 -14.79
CA VAL A 415 15.93 -8.80 -13.54
C VAL A 415 17.14 -7.90 -13.79
N TYR A 416 17.16 -6.72 -13.18
CA TYR A 416 18.27 -5.76 -13.21
C TYR A 416 18.80 -5.54 -11.79
N GLU A 417 20.01 -6.01 -11.48
CA GLU A 417 20.58 -5.98 -10.13
C GLU A 417 21.40 -4.73 -9.80
N ALA A 418 21.69 -4.56 -8.50
CA ALA A 418 22.59 -3.52 -8.02
C ALA A 418 24.02 -3.73 -8.58
N GLY A 419 24.72 -2.64 -8.83
CA GLY A 419 26.08 -2.67 -9.38
C GLY A 419 26.18 -2.95 -10.88
N THR A 420 25.06 -3.16 -11.61
CA THR A 420 25.08 -3.27 -13.07
C THR A 420 25.56 -1.97 -13.71
N SER A 421 26.71 -2.01 -14.37
CA SER A 421 27.45 -0.87 -14.91
C SER A 421 27.07 -0.54 -16.35
N GLY A 422 25.96 0.18 -16.52
CA GLY A 422 25.59 0.83 -17.78
C GLY A 422 24.88 -0.08 -18.78
N ILE A 423 23.57 0.17 -18.96
CA ILE A 423 22.87 -0.24 -20.18
C ILE A 423 22.84 0.97 -21.13
N SER A 424 23.52 0.85 -22.26
CA SER A 424 23.46 1.80 -23.36
C SER A 424 22.42 1.33 -24.39
N PHE A 425 21.65 2.28 -24.91
CA PHE A 425 20.60 2.02 -25.89
C PHE A 425 20.94 2.75 -27.18
N GLY A 426 21.16 2.00 -28.26
CA GLY A 426 21.23 2.56 -29.61
C GLY A 426 19.90 3.22 -30.01
N VAL A 427 19.93 4.07 -31.03
CA VAL A 427 18.74 4.79 -31.51
C VAL A 427 17.62 3.80 -31.85
N GLY A 428 16.42 4.01 -31.28
CA GLY A 428 15.26 3.15 -31.52
C GLY A 428 15.29 1.76 -30.86
N SER A 429 16.23 1.52 -29.93
CA SER A 429 16.37 0.24 -29.21
C SER A 429 15.71 0.24 -27.83
N GLY A 430 15.44 -0.94 -27.27
CA GLY A 430 14.81 -1.02 -25.94
C GLY A 430 14.43 -2.40 -25.40
N ILE A 431 13.87 -2.40 -24.19
CA ILE A 431 13.24 -3.55 -23.54
C ILE A 431 11.73 -3.49 -23.81
N VAL A 432 11.17 -4.56 -24.36
CA VAL A 432 9.73 -4.69 -24.64
C VAL A 432 9.15 -5.78 -23.73
N VAL A 433 8.38 -5.40 -22.73
CA VAL A 433 7.69 -6.37 -21.87
C VAL A 433 6.32 -6.67 -22.47
N SER A 434 6.01 -7.94 -22.76
CA SER A 434 4.79 -8.36 -23.46
C SER A 434 4.21 -9.62 -22.79
N GLY A 435 3.56 -9.43 -21.64
CA GLY A 435 3.05 -10.51 -20.78
C GLY A 435 4.05 -11.03 -19.75
N GLY A 436 5.31 -10.62 -19.84
CA GLY A 436 6.37 -10.97 -18.89
C GLY A 436 6.49 -9.99 -17.71
N THR A 437 7.54 -10.18 -16.92
CA THR A 437 7.91 -9.27 -15.82
C THR A 437 9.29 -8.65 -16.07
N PHE A 438 9.41 -7.33 -15.92
CA PHE A 438 10.69 -6.65 -15.76
C PHE A 438 10.83 -6.14 -14.32
N GLN A 439 11.90 -6.56 -13.63
CA GLN A 439 12.16 -6.25 -12.22
C GLN A 439 13.46 -5.47 -12.04
N ILE A 440 13.36 -4.27 -11.47
CA ILE A 440 14.50 -3.49 -10.97
C ILE A 440 14.73 -3.90 -9.53
N ALA A 441 15.82 -4.60 -9.23
CA ALA A 441 16.09 -5.14 -7.90
C ALA A 441 16.44 -4.05 -6.87
N SER A 442 16.44 -4.41 -5.58
CA SER A 442 16.80 -3.46 -4.52
C SER A 442 18.26 -3.04 -4.63
N GLY A 443 18.54 -1.77 -4.32
CA GLY A 443 19.84 -1.12 -4.55
C GLY A 443 20.19 -0.83 -6.03
N ALA A 444 19.43 -1.34 -7.00
CA ALA A 444 19.66 -1.06 -8.41
C ALA A 444 19.08 0.32 -8.80
N THR A 445 19.70 0.98 -9.80
CA THR A 445 19.19 2.23 -10.40
C THR A 445 19.12 2.06 -11.91
N PHE A 446 17.90 1.93 -12.45
CA PHE A 446 17.68 1.84 -13.89
C PHE A 446 17.30 3.20 -14.47
N VAL A 447 17.98 3.61 -15.54
CA VAL A 447 17.81 4.93 -16.17
C VAL A 447 17.26 4.77 -17.58
N VAL A 448 16.12 5.41 -17.85
CA VAL A 448 15.51 5.52 -19.17
C VAL A 448 16.05 6.77 -19.86
N ASN A 449 16.54 6.65 -21.10
CA ASN A 449 17.12 7.78 -21.84
C ASN A 449 16.24 8.26 -23.01
N SER A 450 15.35 7.41 -23.55
CA SER A 450 14.39 7.77 -24.61
C SER A 450 13.09 6.98 -24.48
N SER A 451 12.06 7.40 -25.22
CA SER A 451 10.75 6.73 -25.32
C SER A 451 10.83 5.25 -25.73
N ASN A 452 11.88 4.85 -26.48
CA ASN A 452 12.01 3.48 -26.97
C ASN A 452 12.64 2.51 -25.96
N ASN A 453 13.38 3.00 -24.96
CA ASN A 453 14.18 2.15 -24.07
C ASN A 453 13.35 1.15 -23.26
N LEU A 454 12.08 1.46 -23.00
CA LEU A 454 11.18 0.64 -22.20
C LEU A 454 9.74 0.76 -22.71
N GLN A 455 9.16 -0.35 -23.13
CA GLN A 455 7.82 -0.45 -23.72
C GLN A 455 7.02 -1.61 -23.10
N PHE A 456 5.69 -1.46 -23.03
CA PHE A 456 4.79 -2.43 -22.40
C PHE A 456 3.63 -2.83 -23.34
N GLY A 457 3.49 -4.12 -23.57
CA GLY A 457 2.30 -4.78 -24.12
C GLY A 457 1.35 -5.25 -23.02
N SER A 458 0.27 -5.94 -23.40
CA SER A 458 -0.73 -6.48 -22.47
C SER A 458 -0.14 -7.49 -21.47
N ASN A 459 -0.81 -7.64 -20.31
CA ASN A 459 -0.51 -8.60 -19.25
C ASN A 459 0.90 -8.46 -18.63
N SER A 460 1.56 -7.32 -18.81
CA SER A 460 2.95 -7.09 -18.40
C SER A 460 3.05 -6.62 -16.95
N THR A 461 4.17 -6.91 -16.29
CA THR A 461 4.48 -6.39 -14.96
C THR A 461 5.79 -5.60 -14.98
N LEU A 462 5.73 -4.32 -14.60
CA LEU A 462 6.92 -3.58 -14.15
C LEU A 462 6.99 -3.69 -12.64
N ARG A 463 8.05 -4.30 -12.11
CA ARG A 463 8.33 -4.39 -10.68
C ARG A 463 9.53 -3.53 -10.31
N ILE A 464 9.32 -2.60 -9.39
CA ILE A 464 10.38 -1.74 -8.85
C ILE A 464 10.60 -2.16 -7.39
N SER A 465 11.84 -2.56 -7.08
CA SER A 465 12.36 -2.78 -5.73
C SER A 465 13.55 -1.85 -5.42
N GLY A 466 14.07 -1.14 -6.43
CA GLY A 466 15.16 -0.16 -6.35
C GLY A 466 14.72 1.21 -6.89
N THR A 467 15.56 1.87 -7.68
CA THR A 467 15.31 3.19 -8.28
C THR A 467 15.05 3.11 -9.78
N LEU A 468 13.97 3.73 -10.25
CA LEU A 468 13.70 4.02 -11.67
C LEU A 468 13.89 5.52 -11.93
N LYS A 469 14.67 5.90 -12.95
CA LYS A 469 14.81 7.29 -13.41
C LYS A 469 14.24 7.47 -14.82
N LEU A 470 13.37 8.46 -14.99
CA LEU A 470 12.71 8.80 -16.26
C LEU A 470 13.21 10.17 -16.75
N PRO A 471 13.46 10.33 -18.07
CA PRO A 471 13.98 11.58 -18.64
C PRO A 471 12.85 12.60 -18.80
N ALA A 472 13.22 13.84 -19.14
CA ALA A 472 12.25 14.91 -19.37
C ALA A 472 11.23 14.54 -20.47
N ASN A 473 9.97 14.99 -20.31
CA ASN A 473 8.83 14.76 -21.20
C ASN A 473 8.49 13.28 -21.47
N TYR A 474 8.98 12.33 -20.66
CA TYR A 474 8.69 10.91 -20.81
C TYR A 474 7.35 10.52 -20.17
N THR A 475 6.55 9.73 -20.88
CA THR A 475 5.30 9.15 -20.35
C THR A 475 5.46 7.65 -20.14
N LEU A 476 5.51 7.22 -18.88
CA LEU A 476 5.49 5.80 -18.52
C LEU A 476 4.06 5.27 -18.58
N THR A 477 3.68 4.64 -19.69
CA THR A 477 2.34 4.06 -19.86
C THR A 477 2.32 2.61 -19.38
N ILE A 478 1.41 2.29 -18.44
CA ILE A 478 1.07 0.92 -18.03
C ILE A 478 -0.25 0.53 -18.71
N PRO A 479 -0.27 -0.46 -19.63
CA PRO A 479 -1.47 -0.88 -20.37
C PRO A 479 -2.59 -1.47 -19.48
N SER A 480 -3.81 -1.56 -20.00
CA SER A 480 -5.02 -1.85 -19.21
C SER A 480 -5.09 -3.21 -18.50
N THR A 481 -4.37 -4.21 -18.99
CA THR A 481 -4.26 -5.52 -18.31
C THR A 481 -2.89 -5.72 -17.64
N SER A 482 -2.09 -4.66 -17.54
CA SER A 482 -0.73 -4.67 -16.98
C SER A 482 -0.68 -3.99 -15.62
N GLN A 483 0.43 -4.17 -14.89
CA GLN A 483 0.59 -3.60 -13.56
C GLN A 483 1.96 -2.98 -13.33
N LEU A 484 1.97 -1.90 -12.55
CA LEU A 484 3.17 -1.33 -11.92
C LEU A 484 3.18 -1.76 -10.45
N LYS A 485 4.12 -2.63 -10.07
CA LYS A 485 4.34 -3.04 -8.69
C LYS A 485 5.54 -2.30 -8.11
N MET A 486 5.38 -1.75 -6.91
CA MET A 486 6.47 -1.11 -6.16
C MET A 486 6.57 -1.73 -4.76
N ASP A 487 7.75 -2.24 -4.43
CA ASP A 487 8.07 -2.85 -3.13
C ASP A 487 8.59 -1.78 -2.13
N PRO A 488 8.64 -2.06 -0.81
CA PRO A 488 9.15 -1.11 0.20
C PRO A 488 10.55 -0.56 -0.12
N GLY A 489 10.76 0.74 0.10
CA GLY A 489 12.02 1.43 -0.17
C GLY A 489 12.27 1.80 -1.64
N SER A 490 11.34 1.48 -2.55
CA SER A 490 11.49 1.79 -3.97
C SER A 490 11.39 3.29 -4.27
N ARG A 491 12.14 3.75 -5.28
CA ARG A 491 12.16 5.14 -5.72
C ARG A 491 11.82 5.28 -7.20
N CYS A 492 11.06 6.31 -7.55
CA CYS A 492 10.86 6.75 -8.94
C CYS A 492 11.22 8.23 -9.05
N GLU A 493 12.10 8.57 -9.99
CA GLU A 493 12.61 9.91 -10.25
C GLU A 493 12.21 10.38 -11.64
N LEU A 494 11.48 11.49 -11.72
CA LEU A 494 10.90 12.00 -12.96
C LEU A 494 11.52 13.33 -13.39
N GLY A 495 11.99 13.41 -14.64
CA GLY A 495 12.44 14.65 -15.25
C GLY A 495 11.31 15.64 -15.54
N SER A 496 11.68 16.88 -15.88
CA SER A 496 10.75 17.96 -16.23
C SER A 496 9.70 17.49 -17.26
N GLY A 497 8.41 17.66 -16.95
CA GLY A 497 7.31 17.27 -17.84
C GLY A 497 7.06 15.76 -17.98
N ALA A 498 7.76 14.90 -17.23
CA ALA A 498 7.52 13.46 -17.25
C ALA A 498 6.32 13.05 -16.40
N GLN A 499 5.74 11.87 -16.66
CA GLN A 499 4.53 11.38 -15.99
C GLN A 499 4.41 9.85 -15.99
N ILE A 500 3.55 9.32 -15.11
CA ILE A 500 3.13 7.92 -15.09
C ILE A 500 1.65 7.87 -15.48
N VAL A 501 1.31 7.14 -16.55
CA VAL A 501 -0.07 6.93 -17.00
C VAL A 501 -0.43 5.46 -16.83
N CYS A 502 -1.14 5.13 -15.76
CA CYS A 502 -1.61 3.80 -15.45
C CYS A 502 -3.02 3.57 -15.99
N ASN A 503 -3.11 3.01 -17.20
CA ASN A 503 -4.36 2.47 -17.72
C ASN A 503 -4.69 1.09 -17.12
N GLY A 504 -3.72 0.40 -16.52
CA GLY A 504 -3.90 -0.86 -15.80
C GLY A 504 -4.07 -0.63 -14.30
N LYS A 505 -3.20 -1.23 -13.48
CA LYS A 505 -3.22 -1.12 -12.01
C LYS A 505 -1.86 -0.79 -11.39
N ILE A 506 -1.83 0.13 -10.43
CA ILE A 506 -0.68 0.34 -9.53
C ILE A 506 -0.82 -0.51 -8.25
N VAL A 507 0.27 -1.17 -7.82
CA VAL A 507 0.40 -1.90 -6.56
C VAL A 507 1.68 -1.45 -5.86
N ALA A 508 1.63 -0.31 -5.19
CA ALA A 508 2.70 0.23 -4.36
C ALA A 508 2.42 -0.12 -2.89
N ASN A 509 3.18 -1.07 -2.34
CA ASN A 509 3.02 -1.56 -0.97
C ASN A 509 4.30 -1.28 -0.16
N GLY A 510 4.46 -0.03 0.29
CA GLY A 510 5.52 0.37 1.19
C GLY A 510 5.27 -0.05 2.64
N SER A 511 6.15 0.40 3.53
CA SER A 511 6.04 0.21 4.97
C SER A 511 6.41 1.48 5.74
N SER A 512 6.12 1.54 7.04
CA SER A 512 6.46 2.70 7.89
C SER A 512 7.97 2.97 7.97
N SER A 513 8.80 1.91 7.99
CA SER A 513 10.27 2.02 8.00
C SER A 513 10.87 2.23 6.61
N ASN A 514 10.33 1.56 5.59
CA ASN A 514 10.78 1.65 4.20
C ASN A 514 9.61 2.13 3.32
N ARG A 515 9.42 3.46 3.27
CA ARG A 515 8.43 4.14 2.43
C ARG A 515 8.83 4.06 0.95
N ILE A 516 7.86 4.21 0.06
CA ILE A 516 8.08 4.34 -1.39
C ILE A 516 8.13 5.83 -1.73
N THR A 517 9.04 6.28 -2.60
CA THR A 517 9.13 7.70 -2.98
C THR A 517 9.01 7.91 -4.48
N ILE A 518 8.10 8.78 -4.91
CA ILE A 518 7.88 9.20 -6.30
C ILE A 518 8.06 10.72 -6.35
N THR A 519 9.08 11.19 -7.06
CA THR A 519 9.54 12.59 -6.98
C THR A 519 10.28 13.00 -8.25
N SER A 520 10.65 14.27 -8.35
CA SER A 520 11.52 14.75 -9.43
C SER A 520 12.95 14.19 -9.35
N SER A 521 13.62 14.06 -10.50
CA SER A 521 15.07 13.81 -10.61
C SER A 521 15.94 15.05 -10.35
N ASN A 522 15.35 16.24 -10.24
CA ASN A 522 16.07 17.48 -9.93
C ASN A 522 16.61 17.47 -8.48
N ALA A 523 17.86 17.91 -8.28
CA ALA A 523 18.49 17.98 -6.96
C ALA A 523 17.88 19.04 -6.01
N SER A 524 17.17 20.03 -6.56
CA SER A 524 16.41 21.03 -5.80
C SER A 524 15.09 21.29 -6.53
N PRO A 525 14.09 20.42 -6.35
CA PRO A 525 12.85 20.47 -7.13
C PRO A 525 11.92 21.58 -6.62
N SER A 526 11.30 22.30 -7.56
CA SER A 526 10.15 23.16 -7.29
C SER A 526 8.85 22.36 -7.40
N ALA A 527 7.74 22.90 -6.89
CA ALA A 527 6.41 22.39 -7.24
C ALA A 527 6.21 22.42 -8.76
N GLY A 528 5.57 21.38 -9.34
CA GLY A 528 5.40 21.25 -10.79
C GLY A 528 6.62 20.72 -11.56
N ALA A 529 7.60 20.12 -10.89
CA ALA A 529 8.83 19.62 -11.54
C ALA A 529 8.62 18.37 -12.42
N TRP A 530 7.44 17.75 -12.41
CA TRP A 530 6.99 16.64 -13.26
C TRP A 530 5.45 16.60 -13.23
N ASN A 531 4.75 16.03 -14.21
CA ASN A 531 3.30 16.29 -14.37
C ASN A 531 2.42 15.55 -13.35
N GLY A 532 2.77 14.31 -12.97
CA GLY A 532 1.98 13.53 -12.02
C GLY A 532 1.82 12.05 -12.34
N ILE A 533 1.02 11.38 -11.51
CA ILE A 533 0.51 10.02 -11.73
C ILE A 533 -0.96 10.12 -12.18
N VAL A 534 -1.30 9.52 -13.31
CA VAL A 534 -2.66 9.44 -13.85
C VAL A 534 -3.11 7.98 -13.88
N CYS A 535 -4.10 7.62 -13.07
CA CYS A 535 -4.76 6.32 -13.13
C CYS A 535 -6.04 6.46 -13.96
N SER A 536 -6.21 5.63 -14.99
CA SER A 536 -7.20 5.84 -16.07
C SER A 536 -7.85 4.56 -16.63
N GLY A 537 -7.80 3.41 -15.94
CA GLY A 537 -8.44 2.17 -16.45
C GLY A 537 -8.58 1.00 -15.47
N GLY A 538 -7.94 -0.13 -15.74
CA GLY A 538 -8.16 -1.47 -15.17
C GLY A 538 -7.78 -1.68 -13.69
N GLY A 539 -8.00 -0.68 -12.82
CA GLY A 539 -7.79 -0.73 -11.37
C GLY A 539 -8.66 -1.78 -10.63
N PRO A 540 -8.62 -1.81 -9.28
CA PRO A 540 -8.29 -0.68 -8.42
C PRO A 540 -6.80 -0.56 -8.09
N ASP A 541 -6.30 0.68 -8.03
CA ASP A 541 -4.93 0.98 -7.61
C ASP A 541 -4.76 0.86 -6.09
N THR A 542 -3.51 0.69 -5.65
CA THR A 542 -3.17 0.63 -4.23
C THR A 542 -1.83 1.32 -4.00
N LEU A 543 -1.84 2.33 -3.12
CA LEU A 543 -0.69 3.09 -2.70
C LEU A 543 -0.64 3.08 -1.16
N LYS A 544 0.29 2.33 -0.58
CA LYS A 544 0.51 2.23 0.86
C LYS A 544 1.89 2.74 1.22
N TYR A 545 1.98 3.63 2.22
CA TYR A 545 3.25 4.23 2.66
C TYR A 545 4.07 4.83 1.49
N THR A 546 3.38 5.54 0.60
CA THR A 546 3.96 6.17 -0.60
C THR A 546 4.04 7.69 -0.42
N ASP A 547 5.19 8.27 -0.74
CA ASP A 547 5.45 9.70 -0.77
C ASP A 547 5.47 10.19 -2.22
N ILE A 548 4.53 11.07 -2.58
CA ILE A 548 4.42 11.71 -3.90
C ILE A 548 4.77 13.19 -3.74
N LEU A 549 5.86 13.61 -4.37
CA LEU A 549 6.50 14.90 -4.08
C LEU A 549 6.73 15.73 -5.35
N TYR A 550 6.48 17.04 -5.29
CA TYR A 550 6.89 18.04 -6.30
C TYR A 550 6.26 17.89 -7.70
N ALA A 551 5.09 17.24 -7.81
CA ALA A 551 4.38 17.08 -9.08
C ALA A 551 3.63 18.36 -9.51
N THR A 552 3.02 18.36 -10.70
CA THR A 552 1.97 19.32 -11.07
C THR A 552 0.68 18.90 -10.38
N THR A 553 0.12 17.75 -10.75
CA THR A 553 -0.91 17.05 -9.96
C THR A 553 -0.28 15.82 -9.34
N GLY A 554 -0.39 15.61 -8.02
CA GLY A 554 0.26 14.48 -7.36
C GLY A 554 -0.26 13.12 -7.85
N LEU A 555 -1.56 12.90 -7.63
CA LEU A 555 -2.26 11.69 -8.06
C LEU A 555 -3.63 12.05 -8.66
N SER A 556 -3.84 11.70 -9.93
CA SER A 556 -5.13 11.82 -10.61
C SER A 556 -5.77 10.44 -10.76
N ILE A 557 -6.91 10.22 -10.09
CA ILE A 557 -7.71 8.99 -10.16
C ILE A 557 -8.90 9.27 -11.07
N SER A 558 -8.89 8.68 -12.27
CA SER A 558 -9.95 8.87 -13.25
C SER A 558 -10.42 7.54 -13.83
N ASN A 559 -11.73 7.39 -14.06
CA ASN A 559 -12.31 6.26 -14.79
C ASN A 559 -11.87 4.83 -14.38
N THR A 560 -11.34 4.63 -13.18
CA THR A 560 -10.80 3.33 -12.74
C THR A 560 -11.89 2.28 -12.50
N SER A 561 -11.60 1.00 -12.74
CA SER A 561 -12.41 -0.10 -12.21
C SER A 561 -12.16 -0.26 -10.70
N GLY A 562 -13.22 -0.53 -9.93
CA GLY A 562 -13.14 -0.62 -8.47
C GLY A 562 -12.92 0.73 -7.76
N VAL A 563 -12.36 0.64 -6.55
CA VAL A 563 -12.05 1.75 -5.63
C VAL A 563 -10.54 1.78 -5.38
N SER A 564 -9.84 2.83 -5.81
CA SER A 564 -8.41 2.97 -5.58
C SER A 564 -8.11 3.35 -4.12
N LEU A 565 -7.10 2.73 -3.52
CA LEU A 565 -6.74 2.89 -2.11
C LEU A 565 -5.47 3.72 -1.96
N VAL A 566 -5.53 4.78 -1.14
CA VAL A 566 -4.38 5.57 -0.67
C VAL A 566 -4.31 5.46 0.84
N ASP A 567 -3.23 4.90 1.37
CA ASP A 567 -3.13 4.43 2.76
C ASP A 567 -1.78 4.84 3.36
N ASN A 568 -1.76 5.46 4.55
CA ASN A 568 -0.52 5.88 5.25
C ASN A 568 0.47 6.70 4.38
N SER A 569 -0.04 7.38 3.35
CA SER A 569 0.73 7.97 2.25
C SER A 569 0.79 9.49 2.35
N THR A 570 1.78 10.12 1.72
CA THR A 570 1.99 11.57 1.78
C THR A 570 2.03 12.16 0.37
N VAL A 571 1.29 13.24 0.15
CA VAL A 571 1.27 13.97 -1.14
C VAL A 571 1.52 15.45 -0.88
N THR A 572 2.67 15.96 -1.32
CA THR A 572 3.10 17.33 -0.96
C THR A 572 3.89 18.05 -2.05
N TYR A 573 3.83 19.38 -2.00
CA TYR A 573 4.51 20.30 -2.90
C TYR A 573 4.02 20.22 -4.35
N CYS A 574 2.75 19.91 -4.61
CA CYS A 574 2.19 19.91 -5.96
C CYS A 574 1.76 21.32 -6.40
N SER A 575 2.05 21.73 -7.64
CA SER A 575 1.68 23.08 -8.14
C SER A 575 0.21 23.23 -8.56
N ALA A 576 -0.51 22.13 -8.68
CA ALA A 576 -1.95 22.02 -8.84
C ALA A 576 -2.53 21.15 -7.70
N ASP A 577 -3.42 20.21 -8.02
CA ASP A 577 -4.07 19.36 -7.02
C ASP A 577 -3.09 18.33 -6.42
N GLY A 578 -3.10 18.14 -5.10
CA GLY A 578 -2.41 17.02 -4.45
C GLY A 578 -3.00 15.70 -4.93
N ILE A 579 -4.30 15.49 -4.68
CA ILE A 579 -5.07 14.38 -5.25
C ILE A 579 -6.27 14.92 -6.02
N ALA A 580 -6.44 14.50 -7.27
CA ALA A 580 -7.61 14.74 -8.10
C ALA A 580 -8.39 13.43 -8.31
N VAL A 581 -9.72 13.45 -8.21
CA VAL A 581 -10.59 12.28 -8.42
C VAL A 581 -11.75 12.68 -9.33
N THR A 582 -11.79 12.16 -10.56
CA THR A 582 -12.73 12.59 -11.61
C THR A 582 -13.41 11.41 -12.30
N TYR A 583 -14.75 11.41 -12.39
CA TYR A 583 -15.48 10.31 -13.04
C TYR A 583 -16.68 10.80 -13.87
N THR A 584 -16.93 10.19 -15.03
CA THR A 584 -17.84 10.79 -16.03
C THR A 584 -19.28 10.27 -16.02
N SER A 585 -19.56 9.11 -15.40
CA SER A 585 -20.84 8.40 -15.61
C SER A 585 -21.77 8.28 -14.40
N SER A 586 -21.27 8.36 -13.16
CA SER A 586 -22.11 8.29 -11.94
C SER A 586 -21.33 8.61 -10.66
N VAL A 587 -22.00 9.15 -9.64
CA VAL A 587 -21.37 9.44 -8.33
C VAL A 587 -21.29 8.15 -7.49
N ILE A 588 -20.36 7.27 -7.86
CA ILE A 588 -20.02 6.02 -7.17
C ILE A 588 -18.64 6.11 -6.51
N LEU A 589 -18.38 5.27 -5.49
CA LEU A 589 -17.13 5.28 -4.74
C LEU A 589 -15.94 4.97 -5.66
N LYS A 590 -14.92 5.84 -5.66
CA LYS A 590 -13.72 5.72 -6.51
C LYS A 590 -12.39 5.81 -5.79
N ALA A 591 -12.34 6.51 -4.66
CA ALA A 591 -11.14 6.54 -3.83
C ALA A 591 -11.48 6.33 -2.35
N LEU A 592 -10.67 5.51 -1.68
CA LEU A 592 -10.57 5.46 -0.22
C LEU A 592 -9.19 6.00 0.15
N ILE A 593 -9.18 7.14 0.83
CA ILE A 593 -7.97 7.80 1.33
C ILE A 593 -7.98 7.66 2.85
N GLN A 594 -6.98 7.01 3.42
CA GLN A 594 -6.90 6.75 4.86
C GLN A 594 -5.51 6.95 5.45
N TYR A 595 -5.43 7.37 6.71
CA TYR A 595 -4.19 7.57 7.48
C TYR A 595 -3.13 8.46 6.78
N SER A 596 -3.55 9.29 5.82
CA SER A 596 -2.65 9.94 4.85
C SER A 596 -2.43 11.42 5.19
N THR A 597 -1.48 12.06 4.53
CA THR A 597 -1.21 13.50 4.67
C THR A 597 -1.09 14.17 3.30
N ILE A 598 -1.93 15.16 3.02
CA ILE A 598 -2.00 15.87 1.74
C ILE A 598 -1.77 17.36 1.99
N MET A 599 -0.56 17.86 1.79
CA MET A 599 -0.20 19.21 2.26
C MET A 599 0.75 20.00 1.37
N ASN A 600 0.77 21.33 1.54
CA ASN A 600 1.63 22.25 0.77
C ASN A 600 1.43 22.16 -0.77
N ASN A 601 0.22 21.82 -1.24
CA ASN A 601 -0.13 21.78 -2.66
C ASN A 601 -0.93 23.05 -3.05
N ASN A 602 -1.35 23.20 -4.30
CA ASN A 602 -2.27 24.29 -4.64
C ASN A 602 -3.69 24.00 -4.10
N LYS A 603 -4.22 22.80 -4.37
CA LYS A 603 -5.38 22.24 -3.65
C LYS A 603 -5.00 20.94 -2.99
N GLY A 604 -5.59 20.62 -1.85
CA GLY A 604 -5.37 19.32 -1.22
C GLY A 604 -6.01 18.18 -2.01
N LEU A 605 -7.35 18.14 -1.98
CA LEU A 605 -8.17 17.13 -2.65
C LEU A 605 -9.19 17.80 -3.59
N ASN A 606 -9.20 17.45 -4.87
CA ASN A 606 -10.16 17.92 -5.87
C ASN A 606 -11.02 16.74 -6.35
N VAL A 607 -12.33 16.76 -6.09
CA VAL A 607 -13.26 15.69 -6.49
C VAL A 607 -14.28 16.24 -7.48
N THR A 608 -14.40 15.62 -8.66
CA THR A 608 -15.37 15.98 -9.70
C THR A 608 -16.20 14.79 -10.17
N SER A 609 -17.53 14.87 -10.05
CA SER A 609 -18.50 13.82 -10.39
C SER A 609 -18.21 12.41 -9.83
N ALA A 610 -17.56 12.31 -8.65
CA ALA A 610 -17.17 11.05 -8.01
C ALA A 610 -17.53 11.00 -6.51
N LEU A 611 -17.49 9.82 -5.90
CA LEU A 611 -17.56 9.64 -4.44
C LEU A 611 -16.20 9.24 -3.86
N VAL A 612 -15.79 9.92 -2.79
CA VAL A 612 -14.53 9.66 -2.06
C VAL A 612 -14.81 9.40 -0.58
N HIS A 613 -14.07 8.46 0.01
CA HIS A 613 -14.01 8.25 1.45
C HIS A 613 -12.67 8.76 1.99
N LEU A 614 -12.72 9.53 3.07
CA LEU A 614 -11.55 10.15 3.72
C LEU A 614 -11.54 9.79 5.20
N LYS A 615 -10.53 9.05 5.67
CA LYS A 615 -10.44 8.54 7.06
C LYS A 615 -9.12 8.90 7.72
N GLN A 616 -9.13 9.41 8.95
CA GLN A 616 -7.91 9.69 9.75
C GLN A 616 -6.80 10.40 8.94
N THR A 617 -7.20 11.28 8.01
CA THR A 617 -6.30 11.90 7.02
C THR A 617 -6.17 13.38 7.31
N ARG A 618 -4.97 13.93 7.15
CA ARG A 618 -4.70 15.36 7.30
C ARG A 618 -4.56 16.05 5.95
N ILE A 619 -5.26 17.15 5.74
CA ILE A 619 -5.16 17.99 4.54
C ILE A 619 -4.80 19.42 4.96
N ALA A 620 -3.59 19.90 4.65
CA ALA A 620 -3.11 21.14 5.27
C ALA A 620 -2.21 22.03 4.42
N ASN A 621 -2.07 23.31 4.79
CA ASN A 621 -1.11 24.25 4.20
C ASN A 621 -1.24 24.43 2.66
N ASN A 622 -2.39 24.13 2.05
CA ASN A 622 -2.56 24.27 0.60
C ASN A 622 -2.83 25.74 0.22
N THR A 623 -2.37 26.20 -0.96
CA THR A 623 -2.42 27.63 -1.33
C THR A 623 -3.79 28.13 -1.77
N THR A 624 -4.72 27.22 -2.07
CA THR A 624 -6.15 27.49 -2.22
C THR A 624 -6.93 26.52 -1.33
N ASP A 625 -7.88 25.75 -1.86
CA ASP A 625 -8.80 24.97 -1.05
C ASP A 625 -8.15 23.70 -0.48
N GLY A 626 -8.46 23.36 0.77
CA GLY A 626 -8.13 22.05 1.34
C GLY A 626 -8.83 20.94 0.57
N VAL A 627 -10.16 21.02 0.45
CA VAL A 627 -10.98 20.12 -0.37
C VAL A 627 -11.88 20.92 -1.31
N TYR A 628 -11.94 20.54 -2.58
CA TYR A 628 -12.89 21.04 -3.56
C TYR A 628 -13.81 19.90 -4.05
N LEU A 629 -15.12 20.08 -4.00
CA LEU A 629 -16.14 19.14 -4.48
C LEU A 629 -16.99 19.77 -5.59
N GLY A 630 -16.80 19.35 -6.83
CA GLY A 630 -17.68 19.68 -7.97
C GLY A 630 -18.62 18.52 -8.28
N SER A 631 -19.94 18.70 -8.11
CA SER A 631 -20.95 17.66 -8.39
C SER A 631 -20.66 16.27 -7.77
N SER A 632 -19.98 16.25 -6.61
CA SER A 632 -19.31 15.07 -6.02
C SER A 632 -19.75 14.78 -4.59
N LYS A 633 -19.56 13.54 -4.14
CA LYS A 633 -19.83 13.14 -2.76
C LYS A 633 -18.53 12.88 -1.98
N LEU A 634 -18.51 13.24 -0.71
CA LEU A 634 -17.42 12.95 0.22
C LEU A 634 -17.97 12.45 1.56
N TYR A 635 -17.51 11.30 2.03
CA TYR A 635 -17.65 10.91 3.43
C TYR A 635 -16.31 11.08 4.14
N MET A 636 -16.31 11.78 5.27
CA MET A 636 -15.12 12.09 6.05
C MET A 636 -15.29 11.59 7.50
N TRP A 637 -14.28 10.88 8.00
CA TRP A 637 -14.18 10.37 9.37
C TRP A 637 -12.83 10.75 9.96
N ASP A 638 -12.83 11.22 11.22
CA ASP A 638 -11.65 11.46 12.06
C ASP A 638 -10.51 12.27 11.39
N SER A 639 -10.85 13.08 10.39
CA SER A 639 -9.89 13.72 9.48
C SER A 639 -9.78 15.21 9.75
N ARG A 640 -8.60 15.78 9.50
CA ARG A 640 -8.28 17.19 9.83
C ARG A 640 -7.93 17.98 8.58
N ILE A 641 -8.66 19.06 8.31
CA ILE A 641 -8.42 19.99 7.21
C ILE A 641 -8.02 21.34 7.82
N ASP A 642 -6.74 21.72 7.72
CA ASP A 642 -6.22 22.85 8.49
C ASP A 642 -5.20 23.76 7.80
N ASN A 643 -5.17 25.04 8.16
CA ASN A 643 -4.15 25.99 7.72
C ASN A 643 -4.06 26.19 6.19
N ASN A 644 -5.15 26.02 5.43
CA ASN A 644 -5.17 26.27 3.98
C ASN A 644 -5.45 27.75 3.68
N SER A 645 -4.80 28.31 2.66
CA SER A 645 -4.93 29.73 2.28
C SER A 645 -6.24 30.06 1.53
N GLY A 646 -6.96 29.05 1.05
CA GLY A 646 -8.33 29.16 0.52
C GLY A 646 -9.38 28.78 1.58
N TYR A 647 -10.40 28.04 1.16
CA TYR A 647 -11.36 27.45 2.09
C TYR A 647 -10.88 26.09 2.62
N GLY A 648 -11.31 25.68 3.81
CA GLY A 648 -11.13 24.30 4.26
C GLY A 648 -11.83 23.32 3.31
N MET A 649 -13.12 23.56 3.06
CA MET A 649 -13.92 22.82 2.07
C MET A 649 -14.72 23.75 1.17
N TYR A 650 -14.53 23.65 -0.14
CA TYR A 650 -15.36 24.29 -1.19
C TYR A 650 -16.29 23.24 -1.80
N ILE A 651 -17.60 23.45 -1.75
CA ILE A 651 -18.63 22.54 -2.28
C ILE A 651 -19.46 23.28 -3.34
N SER A 652 -19.53 22.74 -4.56
CA SER A 652 -20.13 23.39 -5.72
C SER A 652 -21.02 22.44 -6.54
N GLY A 653 -22.29 22.79 -6.69
CA GLY A 653 -23.23 22.14 -7.60
C GLY A 653 -24.29 21.31 -6.89
N SER A 654 -25.45 21.14 -7.52
CA SER A 654 -26.67 20.58 -6.91
C SER A 654 -26.58 19.11 -6.48
N THR A 655 -25.56 18.40 -6.95
CA THR A 655 -25.24 17.01 -6.59
C THR A 655 -24.00 16.90 -5.69
N ALA A 656 -23.40 18.03 -5.28
CA ALA A 656 -22.20 18.06 -4.45
C ALA A 656 -22.56 18.02 -2.95
N TYR A 657 -22.10 16.98 -2.24
CA TYR A 657 -22.43 16.76 -0.83
C TYR A 657 -21.24 16.23 -0.02
N ALA A 658 -20.96 16.86 1.13
CA ALA A 658 -20.02 16.34 2.12
C ALA A 658 -20.74 15.87 3.39
N TRP A 659 -20.30 14.74 3.94
CA TRP A 659 -20.76 14.20 5.23
C TRP A 659 -19.58 14.04 6.16
N LEU A 660 -19.61 14.74 7.31
CA LEU A 660 -18.63 14.60 8.38
C LEU A 660 -19.23 13.66 9.43
N LYS A 661 -18.81 12.40 9.37
CA LYS A 661 -19.29 11.30 10.22
C LYS A 661 -18.34 11.07 11.38
N GLN A 662 -18.91 10.71 12.53
CA GLN A 662 -18.17 10.16 13.66
C GLN A 662 -17.69 8.74 13.30
N SER A 663 -16.54 8.31 13.85
CA SER A 663 -16.09 6.92 13.72
C SER A 663 -17.12 5.95 14.30
N GLY A 664 -17.38 4.85 13.60
CA GLY A 664 -18.17 3.73 14.12
C GLY A 664 -17.34 2.73 14.94
N ASP A 665 -16.05 3.01 15.14
CA ASP A 665 -15.12 2.16 15.87
C ASP A 665 -15.02 2.65 17.32
N ILE A 666 -15.58 1.88 18.25
CA ILE A 666 -15.58 2.13 19.70
C ILE A 666 -14.20 2.40 20.30
N THR A 667 -13.11 2.02 19.62
CA THR A 667 -11.75 2.23 20.12
C THR A 667 -11.16 3.60 19.79
N TYR A 668 -11.80 4.41 18.94
CA TYR A 668 -11.30 5.72 18.52
C TYR A 668 -12.32 6.85 18.76
N SER A 669 -12.02 7.73 19.71
CA SER A 669 -12.75 8.99 19.98
C SER A 669 -12.49 10.06 18.89
N GLY A 670 -12.54 9.66 17.63
CA GLY A 670 -12.12 10.47 16.50
C GLY A 670 -13.06 11.65 16.23
N ARG A 671 -12.47 12.78 15.82
CA ARG A 671 -13.16 14.05 15.55
C ARG A 671 -12.73 14.58 14.20
N ASN A 672 -13.67 14.88 13.31
CA ASN A 672 -13.32 15.68 12.15
C ASN A 672 -13.01 17.12 12.59
N THR A 673 -12.00 17.74 12.01
CA THR A 673 -11.59 19.11 12.37
C THR A 673 -11.36 19.94 11.12
N LEU A 674 -12.09 21.04 10.96
CA LEU A 674 -11.79 22.13 10.03
C LEU A 674 -11.30 23.30 10.88
N ASN A 675 -10.07 23.77 10.65
CA ASN A 675 -9.48 24.82 11.49
C ASN A 675 -8.48 25.72 10.74
N GLN A 676 -8.47 27.02 11.04
CA GLN A 676 -7.45 27.98 10.60
C GLN A 676 -7.36 28.11 9.06
N ASN A 677 -8.48 27.97 8.34
CA ASN A 677 -8.50 28.16 6.89
C ASN A 677 -8.80 29.63 6.54
N THR A 678 -7.97 30.25 5.70
CA THR A 678 -7.88 31.73 5.57
C THR A 678 -9.12 32.39 4.97
N LEU A 679 -9.79 31.77 4.00
CA LEU A 679 -11.05 32.31 3.44
C LEU A 679 -12.30 31.87 4.23
N GLY A 680 -12.16 30.87 5.11
CA GLY A 680 -13.23 30.28 5.89
C GLY A 680 -13.15 28.75 5.90
N GLU A 681 -13.85 28.12 6.83
CA GLU A 681 -13.77 26.67 7.02
C GLU A 681 -14.58 25.92 5.95
N LEU A 682 -15.77 26.40 5.62
CA LEU A 682 -16.67 25.77 4.64
C LEU A 682 -17.33 26.80 3.72
N TYR A 683 -17.32 26.54 2.41
CA TYR A 683 -18.00 27.31 1.38
C TYR A 683 -18.92 26.39 0.58
N VAL A 684 -20.22 26.67 0.52
CA VAL A 684 -21.21 25.87 -0.22
C VAL A 684 -21.98 26.74 -1.21
N THR A 685 -22.02 26.35 -2.47
CA THR A 685 -22.66 27.12 -3.54
C THR A 685 -23.40 26.25 -4.55
N ASN A 686 -24.24 26.88 -5.38
CA ASN A 686 -24.94 26.25 -6.51
C ASN A 686 -25.80 25.05 -6.10
N SER A 687 -26.56 25.21 -5.01
CA SER A 687 -27.41 24.17 -4.40
C SER A 687 -26.70 22.90 -3.90
N GLY A 688 -25.39 22.94 -3.64
CA GLY A 688 -24.69 21.86 -2.94
C GLY A 688 -25.11 21.72 -1.47
N GLY A 689 -24.49 20.80 -0.74
CA GLY A 689 -24.77 20.62 0.68
C GLY A 689 -23.61 20.10 1.52
N ALA A 690 -23.71 20.37 2.82
CA ALA A 690 -22.81 19.83 3.84
C ALA A 690 -23.64 19.32 5.02
N PHE A 691 -23.33 18.10 5.45
CA PHE A 691 -23.87 17.45 6.64
C PHE A 691 -22.75 17.41 7.68
N LEU A 692 -22.73 18.42 8.54
CA LEU A 692 -21.76 18.57 9.61
C LEU A 692 -22.32 17.86 10.85
N GLY A 693 -22.24 16.52 10.86
CA GLY A 693 -22.74 15.65 11.92
C GLY A 693 -23.95 14.79 11.51
N GLU A 694 -23.80 13.47 11.61
CA GLU A 694 -24.90 12.48 11.69
C GLU A 694 -24.69 11.65 12.96
N ARG A 695 -25.76 11.36 13.70
CA ARG A 695 -25.73 10.29 14.72
C ARG A 695 -25.78 8.97 13.94
N VAL A 696 -24.67 8.24 13.88
CA VAL A 696 -24.60 6.95 13.17
C VAL A 696 -24.82 5.82 14.17
N THR A 697 -26.06 5.41 14.34
CA THR A 697 -26.37 4.13 14.99
C THR A 697 -26.01 3.02 14.00
N TYR A 698 -24.98 2.24 14.31
CA TYR A 698 -24.62 1.06 13.52
C TYR A 698 -25.54 -0.10 13.86
N VAL A 699 -25.95 -0.80 12.80
CA VAL A 699 -27.11 -1.68 12.71
C VAL A 699 -26.59 -2.91 11.96
N TYR A 700 -26.23 -3.96 12.71
CA TYR A 700 -25.48 -5.12 12.18
C TYR A 700 -26.42 -6.31 11.94
N CYS A 701 -26.38 -6.90 10.73
CA CYS A 701 -26.95 -8.21 10.44
C CYS A 701 -25.96 -9.04 9.62
N ASP A 702 -25.87 -10.33 9.92
CA ASP A 702 -25.04 -11.31 9.19
C ASP A 702 -25.91 -12.43 8.61
N CYS A 703 -26.08 -12.45 7.28
CA CYS A 703 -26.33 -13.66 6.49
C CYS A 703 -26.24 -13.34 4.98
N GLY A 704 -25.77 -14.29 4.16
CA GLY A 704 -25.41 -14.06 2.75
C GLY A 704 -26.37 -14.59 1.68
N VAL A 705 -26.19 -14.09 0.44
CA VAL A 705 -26.74 -14.52 -0.88
C VAL A 705 -28.29 -14.60 -1.02
N SER A 706 -28.96 -14.07 -2.06
CA SER A 706 -28.54 -13.74 -3.44
C SER A 706 -29.54 -12.84 -4.24
N ASN A 707 -29.06 -12.25 -5.35
CA ASN A 707 -29.76 -11.91 -6.62
C ASN A 707 -30.83 -10.77 -6.76
N ASN A 708 -30.43 -9.74 -7.56
CA ASN A 708 -31.18 -9.08 -8.67
C ASN A 708 -32.53 -8.33 -8.45
N LYS A 709 -32.53 -6.98 -8.56
CA LYS A 709 -32.90 -6.20 -9.78
C LYS A 709 -32.92 -4.66 -9.60
N ASN A 710 -33.09 -3.93 -10.72
CA ASN A 710 -32.92 -2.47 -10.89
C ASN A 710 -34.18 -1.63 -10.54
N GLY A 711 -33.95 -0.33 -10.22
CA GLY A 711 -34.69 0.77 -10.87
C GLY A 711 -35.77 1.54 -10.08
N ILE A 712 -35.41 2.76 -9.65
CA ILE A 712 -36.23 3.99 -9.44
C ILE A 712 -37.76 3.82 -9.23
N GLY A 713 -38.27 4.27 -8.07
CA GLY A 713 -39.66 4.77 -7.96
C GLY A 713 -40.29 4.83 -6.56
N GLY A 714 -40.64 6.04 -6.11
CA GLY A 714 -41.84 6.37 -5.31
C GLY A 714 -42.29 5.53 -4.10
N SER A 715 -42.13 6.14 -2.90
CA SER A 715 -43.12 6.25 -1.80
C SER A 715 -43.71 5.03 -1.06
N ILE A 716 -43.62 5.15 0.28
CA ILE A 716 -44.49 4.59 1.35
C ILE A 716 -44.16 3.17 1.87
N PHE A 717 -44.22 3.08 3.20
CA PHE A 717 -44.03 1.92 4.08
C PHE A 717 -44.79 0.65 3.66
N SER A 718 -44.11 -0.49 3.72
CA SER A 718 -44.50 -1.62 4.61
C SER A 718 -43.54 -2.81 4.46
N GLU A 719 -43.25 -3.45 5.60
CA GLU A 719 -43.02 -4.91 5.78
C GLU A 719 -41.95 -5.65 4.95
N GLY A 720 -41.03 -6.34 5.65
CA GLY A 720 -40.45 -7.59 5.13
C GLY A 720 -38.93 -7.77 5.12
N CYS A 721 -38.23 -7.52 6.23
CA CYS A 721 -37.01 -8.27 6.60
C CYS A 721 -36.81 -8.25 8.12
N ASP A 722 -36.65 -9.44 8.70
CA ASP A 722 -36.34 -9.77 10.10
C ASP A 722 -35.40 -11.01 10.02
N PRO A 723 -34.36 -11.19 10.85
CA PRO A 723 -34.08 -10.50 12.11
C PRO A 723 -33.70 -9.03 12.03
N GLU A 724 -34.14 -8.28 13.04
CA GLU A 724 -33.68 -6.94 13.40
C GLU A 724 -32.15 -6.83 13.41
N CYS A 725 -31.62 -5.81 12.72
CA CYS A 725 -30.24 -5.39 12.89
C CYS A 725 -30.18 -4.42 14.07
N GLU A 726 -29.63 -4.85 15.22
CA GLU A 726 -29.62 -4.03 16.45
C GLU A 726 -28.80 -2.75 16.30
N ALA A 727 -29.43 -1.62 16.67
CA ALA A 727 -28.85 -0.29 16.65
C ALA A 727 -28.21 0.05 18.01
N ILE A 728 -26.96 -0.37 18.24
CA ILE A 728 -26.27 -0.08 19.52
C ILE A 728 -25.89 1.41 19.58
N ASP A 729 -26.54 2.15 20.48
CA ASP A 729 -26.24 3.57 20.77
C ASP A 729 -25.44 3.67 22.07
N ILE A 730 -24.14 3.87 21.92
CA ILE A 730 -23.11 3.69 22.95
C ILE A 730 -22.92 4.99 23.72
N THR A 731 -23.37 5.03 24.98
CA THR A 731 -23.44 6.24 25.80
C THR A 731 -22.61 6.16 27.08
N GLU A 732 -21.29 6.00 26.92
CA GLU A 732 -20.30 6.44 27.90
C GLU A 732 -19.28 7.38 27.21
N ASP A 733 -18.78 8.37 27.94
CA ASP A 733 -18.15 9.64 27.52
C ASP A 733 -17.11 9.60 26.37
N HIS A 734 -17.58 9.45 25.12
CA HIS A 734 -16.78 9.48 23.90
C HIS A 734 -17.20 10.65 22.98
N GLY A 735 -16.91 11.87 23.44
CA GLY A 735 -17.26 13.10 22.72
C GLY A 735 -16.61 13.24 21.35
N GLY A 736 -17.28 12.77 20.30
CA GLY A 736 -16.92 12.88 18.88
C GLY A 736 -17.44 14.15 18.21
N TYR A 737 -17.24 15.33 18.81
CA TYR A 737 -17.65 16.59 18.20
C TYR A 737 -16.85 16.87 16.91
N ASN A 738 -17.56 17.12 15.81
CA ASN A 738 -16.98 17.77 14.64
C ASN A 738 -16.62 19.21 15.02
N ASN A 739 -15.35 19.57 14.84
CA ASN A 739 -14.80 20.86 15.23
C ASN A 739 -14.63 21.76 14.00
N VAL A 740 -15.30 22.91 14.01
CA VAL A 740 -15.21 23.92 12.94
C VAL A 740 -14.97 25.29 13.59
N TYR A 741 -13.71 25.72 13.68
CA TYR A 741 -13.31 26.93 14.42
C TYR A 741 -12.10 27.62 13.80
N ASN A 742 -11.92 28.93 14.05
CA ASN A 742 -10.81 29.70 13.50
C ASN A 742 -10.31 30.76 14.49
N SER A 743 -8.99 30.97 14.56
CA SER A 743 -8.33 31.89 15.47
C SER A 743 -7.96 33.22 14.79
N TYR A 744 -8.93 34.15 14.75
CA TYR A 744 -8.83 35.61 14.56
C TYR A 744 -8.67 36.25 13.15
N SER A 745 -9.45 37.33 12.99
CA SER A 745 -9.10 38.62 12.34
C SER A 745 -9.09 38.81 10.81
N PHE A 746 -9.98 38.17 10.04
CA PHE A 746 -10.54 38.85 8.85
C PHE A 746 -12.02 38.46 8.64
N ASN A 747 -12.92 39.45 8.63
CA ASN A 747 -14.39 39.34 8.49
C ASN A 747 -15.19 38.38 9.41
N GLY A 748 -14.54 37.53 10.21
CA GLY A 748 -15.17 36.79 11.33
C GLY A 748 -16.14 35.67 10.94
N ARG A 749 -15.97 35.05 9.76
CA ARG A 749 -16.93 34.11 9.15
C ARG A 749 -16.36 32.70 9.06
N LEU A 750 -17.13 31.72 9.51
CA LEU A 750 -16.77 30.29 9.52
C LEU A 750 -17.35 29.56 8.30
N VAL A 751 -18.54 29.96 7.83
CA VAL A 751 -19.24 29.27 6.74
C VAL A 751 -19.91 30.24 5.76
N TYR A 752 -19.77 29.98 4.48
CA TYR A 752 -20.35 30.78 3.40
C TYR A 752 -21.34 29.99 2.56
N ASN A 753 -22.49 30.58 2.26
CA ASN A 753 -23.56 29.96 1.50
C ASN A 753 -24.26 30.99 0.60
N SER A 754 -24.47 30.66 -0.69
CA SER A 754 -25.07 31.55 -1.69
C SER A 754 -26.56 31.29 -1.99
N SER A 755 -27.13 30.15 -1.56
CA SER A 755 -28.56 29.71 -1.71
C SER A 755 -28.78 28.20 -1.45
N SER A 756 -27.76 27.53 -0.93
CA SER A 756 -27.58 26.08 -0.79
C SER A 756 -28.02 25.56 0.58
N LEU A 757 -28.00 24.24 0.79
CA LEU A 757 -28.50 23.61 2.01
C LEU A 757 -27.36 23.14 2.93
N ILE A 758 -27.12 23.84 4.04
CA ILE A 758 -26.16 23.42 5.07
C ILE A 758 -26.94 22.88 6.27
N LYS A 759 -26.73 21.60 6.60
CA LYS A 759 -27.26 20.93 7.79
C LYS A 759 -26.14 20.74 8.80
N ALA A 760 -26.16 21.57 9.84
CA ALA A 760 -25.22 21.45 10.96
C ALA A 760 -25.91 20.77 12.14
N HIS A 761 -25.27 19.77 12.72
CA HIS A 761 -25.75 19.05 13.90
C HIS A 761 -24.59 18.91 14.89
N MET A 762 -24.73 19.46 16.10
CA MET A 762 -23.76 19.31 17.21
C MET A 762 -22.27 19.55 16.84
N ASN A 763 -21.96 20.67 16.17
CA ASN A 763 -20.58 21.14 16.03
C ASN A 763 -20.24 22.08 17.20
N TYR A 764 -19.03 22.00 17.75
CA TYR A 764 -18.60 22.96 18.77
C TYR A 764 -18.21 24.29 18.11
N TRP A 765 -19.19 25.18 17.96
CA TRP A 765 -18.99 26.54 17.44
C TRP A 765 -18.57 27.56 18.52
N GLY A 766 -18.21 27.10 19.73
CA GLY A 766 -18.20 27.92 20.94
C GLY A 766 -19.59 27.97 21.56
N SER A 767 -20.37 29.00 21.27
CA SER A 767 -21.75 29.19 21.79
C SER A 767 -22.81 28.73 20.78
N CYS A 768 -23.94 28.20 21.27
CA CYS A 768 -25.10 27.82 20.46
C CYS A 768 -26.29 28.78 20.71
N PRO A 769 -27.01 29.25 19.67
CA PRO A 769 -26.64 29.17 18.27
C PRO A 769 -25.36 29.97 18.00
N PRO A 770 -24.55 29.57 17.01
CA PRO A 770 -23.36 30.33 16.65
C PRO A 770 -23.76 31.73 16.15
N PRO A 771 -22.95 32.77 16.42
CA PRO A 771 -23.34 34.14 16.11
C PRO A 771 -23.57 34.31 14.61
N SER A 772 -24.61 35.05 14.22
CA SER A 772 -24.98 35.24 12.80
C SER A 772 -23.86 35.85 11.95
N SER A 773 -22.91 36.56 12.58
CA SER A 773 -21.67 37.05 11.95
C SER A 773 -20.76 35.93 11.42
N ALA A 774 -20.88 34.71 11.93
CA ALA A 774 -20.09 33.56 11.51
C ALA A 774 -20.58 32.95 10.17
N PHE A 775 -21.70 33.42 9.61
CA PHE A 775 -22.32 32.84 8.43
C PHE A 775 -22.73 33.87 7.38
N ILE A 776 -22.82 33.43 6.12
CA ILE A 776 -23.56 34.11 5.05
C ILE A 776 -24.50 33.08 4.43
N GLY A 777 -25.76 33.44 4.18
CA GLY A 777 -26.76 32.62 3.48
C GLY A 777 -27.70 31.82 4.38
N SER A 778 -28.63 31.09 3.75
CA SER A 778 -29.65 30.31 4.45
C SER A 778 -29.07 29.04 5.07
N ILE A 779 -28.85 29.05 6.38
CA ILE A 779 -28.61 27.81 7.14
C ILE A 779 -29.98 27.17 7.38
N ASP A 780 -30.06 25.86 7.15
CA ASP A 780 -31.23 25.10 7.57
C ASP A 780 -31.14 24.81 9.07
N TYR A 781 -31.44 25.85 9.85
CA TYR A 781 -31.66 25.71 11.28
C TYR A 781 -32.89 24.83 11.58
N SER A 782 -33.70 24.38 10.62
CA SER A 782 -34.81 23.48 10.97
C SER A 782 -34.32 22.15 11.54
N TYR A 783 -33.06 21.73 11.34
CA TYR A 783 -32.48 20.61 12.11
C TYR A 783 -31.86 21.02 13.46
N CYS A 784 -31.63 22.33 13.68
CA CYS A 784 -31.26 22.94 14.96
C CYS A 784 -32.45 23.59 15.72
N LEU A 785 -33.67 23.49 15.18
CA LEU A 785 -34.91 24.14 15.68
C LEU A 785 -36.17 23.24 15.54
N SER A 786 -36.13 22.16 14.75
CA SER A 786 -36.87 20.92 15.07
C SER A 786 -36.21 20.12 16.19
N ASN A 787 -35.15 20.68 16.80
CA ASN A 787 -34.92 20.52 18.23
C ASN A 787 -34.77 21.94 18.83
N PRO A 788 -35.61 22.40 19.76
CA PRO A 788 -35.67 23.83 20.16
C PRO A 788 -34.48 24.17 21.09
N VAL A 789 -34.15 25.42 21.46
CA VAL A 789 -35.04 26.49 21.94
C VAL A 789 -34.39 27.88 21.74
N TYR A 790 -35.27 28.89 21.71
CA TYR A 790 -35.06 30.34 21.63
C TYR A 790 -34.25 30.97 22.77
N THR A 791 -33.77 32.22 22.57
CA THR A 791 -33.45 33.10 23.70
C THR A 791 -34.72 33.59 24.42
N PRO A 792 -34.76 33.66 25.77
CA PRO A 792 -36.02 33.67 26.52
C PRO A 792 -36.92 34.88 26.24
N ALA A 793 -36.35 36.09 26.23
CA ALA A 793 -37.12 37.33 26.21
C ALA A 793 -37.94 37.57 24.92
N LYS A 794 -37.60 36.92 23.80
CA LYS A 794 -38.39 36.99 22.56
C LYS A 794 -39.31 35.80 22.32
N PHE A 795 -39.05 34.65 22.95
CA PHE A 795 -40.00 33.52 22.94
C PHE A 795 -41.23 33.83 23.78
N LEU A 796 -41.01 34.38 24.97
CA LEU A 796 -42.07 34.73 25.90
C LEU A 796 -43.05 35.73 25.28
N SER A 797 -42.55 36.70 24.49
CA SER A 797 -43.38 37.68 23.78
C SER A 797 -44.07 37.14 22.53
N SER A 798 -43.70 35.96 22.00
CA SER A 798 -44.34 35.39 20.80
C SER A 798 -45.28 34.22 21.11
N VAL A 799 -45.14 33.56 22.27
CA VAL A 799 -46.02 32.46 22.70
C VAL A 799 -47.19 32.97 23.55
N LEU A 800 -47.10 34.14 24.16
CA LEU A 800 -48.15 34.72 25.01
C LEU A 800 -49.03 35.80 24.32
N ALA A 801 -48.86 36.05 23.01
CA ALA A 801 -49.33 37.29 22.38
C ALA A 801 -50.51 37.19 21.39
N ASP A 802 -50.72 36.05 20.72
CA ASP A 802 -51.73 35.93 19.64
C ASP A 802 -52.71 34.78 19.88
N ASP A 803 -53.50 34.88 20.97
CA ASP A 803 -54.91 34.47 20.91
C ASP A 803 -55.73 35.70 20.44
N GLU A 804 -56.78 35.49 19.66
CA GLU A 804 -57.65 36.51 19.03
C GLU A 804 -57.09 37.26 17.79
N ASN A 805 -57.17 36.66 16.60
CA ASN A 805 -58.04 37.14 15.50
C ASN A 805 -58.04 36.23 14.25
N GLU A 806 -59.15 36.26 13.50
CA GLU A 806 -59.42 35.42 12.33
C GLU A 806 -58.70 35.86 11.03
N GLY A 807 -58.47 34.93 10.09
CA GLY A 807 -58.23 35.32 8.68
C GLY A 807 -57.42 34.36 7.81
N MET A 808 -58.07 33.33 7.23
CA MET A 808 -57.48 32.61 6.09
C MET A 808 -57.54 33.45 4.79
N THR A 809 -56.39 33.76 4.17
CA THR A 809 -56.31 33.88 2.70
C THR A 809 -54.92 33.62 2.11
N LYS A 810 -54.82 32.51 1.35
CA LYS A 810 -53.90 32.17 0.25
C LYS A 810 -52.60 32.98 0.02
N GLY A 811 -51.48 32.25 -0.12
CA GLY A 811 -50.69 32.30 -1.37
C GLY A 811 -49.15 32.26 -1.28
N ASN A 812 -48.58 31.10 -1.66
CA ASN A 812 -47.19 30.87 -2.11
C ASN A 812 -46.00 31.21 -1.17
N GLY A 813 -45.24 30.17 -0.82
CA GLY A 813 -43.83 30.28 -0.43
C GLY A 813 -43.42 29.41 0.75
N ASN A 814 -42.71 28.31 0.47
CA ASN A 814 -41.82 27.52 1.36
C ASN A 814 -42.11 27.51 2.89
N GLY A 815 -42.57 26.38 3.44
CA GLY A 815 -42.74 26.22 4.88
C GLY A 815 -42.64 24.77 5.37
N ILE A 816 -41.90 24.58 6.48
CA ILE A 816 -41.78 23.34 7.26
C ILE A 816 -42.91 23.31 8.31
N THR A 817 -43.40 22.12 8.69
CA THR A 817 -44.31 21.90 9.82
C THR A 817 -43.66 21.00 10.90
N SER A 818 -44.21 21.06 12.13
CA SER A 818 -43.42 21.46 13.31
C SER A 818 -43.56 20.54 14.53
N LEU A 819 -42.55 20.57 15.43
CA LEU A 819 -42.63 19.97 16.78
C LEU A 819 -43.83 20.50 17.60
N THR A 820 -44.31 19.71 18.57
CA THR A 820 -45.26 20.17 19.60
C THR A 820 -44.61 21.14 20.59
N ASP A 821 -45.39 21.96 21.31
CA ASP A 821 -44.83 23.02 22.17
C ASP A 821 -44.29 22.53 23.53
N GLU A 822 -44.75 21.37 24.02
CA GLU A 822 -44.31 20.81 25.31
C GLU A 822 -42.90 20.18 25.23
N GLU A 823 -42.59 19.51 24.12
CA GLU A 823 -41.27 18.90 23.87
C GLU A 823 -40.17 19.97 23.75
N LYS A 824 -40.53 21.16 23.21
CA LYS A 824 -39.66 22.34 23.21
C LYS A 824 -39.30 22.77 24.63
N LEU A 825 -40.28 22.72 25.53
CA LEU A 825 -40.18 23.33 26.85
C LEU A 825 -39.31 22.52 27.81
N ARG A 826 -39.35 21.18 27.74
CA ARG A 826 -38.49 20.31 28.57
C ARG A 826 -37.01 20.39 28.18
N ALA A 827 -36.71 20.44 26.88
CA ALA A 827 -35.36 20.68 26.38
C ALA A 827 -34.79 22.02 26.90
N TRP A 828 -35.65 23.04 27.06
CA TRP A 828 -35.23 24.33 27.61
C TRP A 828 -34.81 24.26 29.07
N VAL A 829 -35.64 23.64 29.91
CA VAL A 829 -35.40 23.50 31.35
C VAL A 829 -34.06 22.83 31.60
N HIS A 830 -33.76 21.73 30.89
CA HIS A 830 -32.50 21.01 31.05
C HIS A 830 -31.29 21.87 30.61
N HIS A 831 -31.40 22.63 29.51
CA HIS A 831 -30.35 23.55 29.05
C HIS A 831 -30.08 24.69 30.05
N LEU A 832 -31.12 25.31 30.61
CA LEU A 832 -31.00 26.37 31.61
C LEU A 832 -30.33 25.86 32.90
N ARG A 833 -30.73 24.68 33.41
CA ARG A 833 -30.11 24.04 34.58
C ARG A 833 -28.61 23.82 34.39
N LYS A 834 -28.22 23.26 33.24
CA LYS A 834 -26.81 22.99 32.93
C LYS A 834 -26.00 24.28 32.88
N THR A 835 -26.51 25.31 32.21
CA THR A 835 -25.89 26.64 32.12
C THR A 835 -25.65 27.28 33.50
N ILE A 836 -26.62 27.14 34.41
CA ILE A 836 -26.49 27.62 35.80
C ILE A 836 -25.45 26.82 36.59
N SER A 837 -25.34 25.51 36.37
CA SER A 837 -24.35 24.66 37.05
C SER A 837 -22.91 24.88 36.59
N GLU A 838 -22.70 25.20 35.31
CA GLU A 838 -21.36 25.36 34.71
C GLU A 838 -20.77 26.76 34.91
N ASN A 839 -21.59 27.81 35.06
CA ASN A 839 -21.13 29.18 35.30
C ASN A 839 -22.09 29.96 36.24
N PRO A 840 -22.22 29.56 37.51
CA PRO A 840 -23.25 30.07 38.42
C PRO A 840 -23.17 31.59 38.62
N ASP A 841 -21.97 32.18 38.62
CA ASP A 841 -21.79 33.60 38.96
C ASP A 841 -22.29 34.60 37.91
N ASN A 842 -22.51 34.13 36.67
CA ASN A 842 -23.03 34.93 35.56
C ASN A 842 -24.45 34.51 35.11
N ALA A 843 -25.08 33.56 35.80
CA ALA A 843 -26.28 32.87 35.31
C ALA A 843 -27.64 33.48 35.75
N ILE A 844 -27.69 34.76 36.15
CA ILE A 844 -28.90 35.37 36.74
C ILE A 844 -30.14 35.34 35.83
N ASP A 845 -29.97 35.55 34.53
CA ASP A 845 -31.10 35.55 33.58
C ASP A 845 -31.52 34.13 33.18
N ALA A 846 -30.59 33.18 33.17
CA ALA A 846 -30.91 31.76 33.03
C ALA A 846 -31.67 31.24 34.27
N PHE A 847 -31.27 31.69 35.46
CA PHE A 847 -31.94 31.36 36.73
C PHE A 847 -33.38 31.87 36.78
N ARG A 848 -33.63 33.14 36.41
CA ARG A 848 -34.99 33.70 36.30
C ARG A 848 -35.85 32.92 35.30
N SER A 849 -35.31 32.66 34.11
CA SER A 849 -36.00 31.89 33.06
C SER A 849 -36.33 30.45 33.49
N LEU A 850 -35.55 29.88 34.41
CA LEU A 850 -35.78 28.56 34.97
C LEU A 850 -36.80 28.58 36.12
N GLU A 851 -36.70 29.56 37.04
CA GLU A 851 -37.63 29.77 38.16
C GLU A 851 -39.08 29.82 37.69
N ASP A 852 -39.34 30.61 36.65
CA ASP A 852 -40.67 30.77 36.09
C ASP A 852 -41.25 29.42 35.57
N LEU A 853 -40.42 28.52 35.03
CA LEU A 853 -40.83 27.22 34.48
C LEU A 853 -40.95 26.09 35.53
N VAL A 854 -40.04 26.04 36.51
CA VAL A 854 -39.88 24.90 37.45
C VAL A 854 -39.74 25.28 38.92
N GLY A 855 -39.88 26.56 39.26
CA GLY A 855 -39.98 27.05 40.63
C GLY A 855 -41.33 26.73 41.29
N VAL A 856 -41.60 27.36 42.44
CA VAL A 856 -42.84 27.12 43.20
C VAL A 856 -44.06 27.56 42.38
N GLY A 857 -44.85 26.60 41.88
CA GLY A 857 -46.03 26.80 41.03
C GLY A 857 -45.89 26.46 39.53
N GLY A 858 -44.70 26.09 39.01
CA GLY A 858 -44.52 25.75 37.58
C GLY A 858 -45.07 24.37 37.13
N LYS A 859 -45.57 24.22 35.88
CA LYS A 859 -46.03 22.90 35.30
C LYS A 859 -44.89 21.88 35.37
N HIS A 860 -43.66 22.35 35.19
CA HIS A 860 -42.51 21.52 34.84
C HIS A 860 -41.55 21.30 36.02
N GLN A 861 -41.99 21.54 37.26
CA GLN A 861 -41.22 21.33 38.50
C GLN A 861 -40.41 20.02 38.54
N ARG A 862 -40.95 18.92 37.98
CA ARG A 862 -40.27 17.61 37.96
C ARG A 862 -39.05 17.56 37.05
N GLU A 863 -39.00 18.39 36.02
CA GLU A 863 -37.90 18.48 35.06
C GLU A 863 -36.65 19.17 35.66
N LEU A 864 -36.73 19.67 36.91
CA LEU A 864 -35.56 20.06 37.71
C LEU A 864 -34.81 18.84 38.32
N GLU A 865 -35.41 17.65 38.32
CA GLU A 865 -34.88 16.35 38.83
C GLU A 865 -34.49 16.29 40.32
N ILE A 866 -34.10 17.41 40.92
CA ILE A 866 -33.92 17.60 42.37
C ILE A 866 -34.98 18.59 42.88
N PRO A 867 -35.31 18.58 44.18
CA PRO A 867 -36.25 19.57 44.74
C PRO A 867 -35.75 21.00 44.50
N TRP A 868 -36.65 21.92 44.13
CA TRP A 868 -36.32 23.34 43.90
C TRP A 868 -35.53 23.96 45.06
N GLU A 869 -35.95 23.69 46.31
CA GLU A 869 -35.23 24.12 47.52
C GLU A 869 -33.77 23.63 47.56
N LEU A 870 -33.51 22.39 47.17
CA LEU A 870 -32.15 21.81 47.19
C LEU A 870 -31.28 22.38 46.05
N PHE A 871 -31.87 22.62 44.88
CA PHE A 871 -31.20 23.31 43.77
C PHE A 871 -30.81 24.75 44.16
N ILE A 872 -31.72 25.46 44.80
CA ILE A 872 -31.54 26.81 45.34
C ILE A 872 -30.44 26.85 46.41
N GLU A 873 -30.42 25.89 47.33
CA GLU A 873 -29.37 25.77 48.35
C GLU A 873 -27.98 25.47 47.76
N LEU A 874 -27.90 24.54 46.79
CA LEU A 874 -26.65 24.22 46.10
C LEU A 874 -26.13 25.41 45.28
N LEU A 875 -27.02 26.18 44.64
CA LEU A 875 -26.67 27.40 43.91
C LEU A 875 -26.24 28.54 44.85
N GLU A 876 -26.90 28.69 46.01
CA GLU A 876 -26.47 29.63 47.06
C GLU A 876 -25.06 29.28 47.57
N LEU A 877 -24.72 27.99 47.66
CA LEU A 877 -23.40 27.53 48.10
C LEU A 877 -22.32 27.69 47.02
N SER A 878 -22.61 27.33 45.76
CA SER A 878 -21.63 27.37 44.67
C SER A 878 -21.34 28.77 44.12
N SER A 879 -22.30 29.70 44.20
CA SER A 879 -22.10 31.07 43.68
C SER A 879 -21.29 31.96 44.63
N SER A 880 -20.25 32.61 44.11
CA SER A 880 -19.52 33.71 44.77
C SER A 880 -20.13 35.09 44.49
N SER A 881 -21.02 35.20 43.50
CA SER A 881 -21.60 36.44 42.99
C SER A 881 -22.33 37.27 44.05
N SER A 882 -21.91 38.54 44.14
CA SER A 882 -22.51 39.53 45.04
C SER A 882 -23.92 39.99 44.63
N THR A 883 -24.35 39.69 43.40
CA THR A 883 -25.68 40.03 42.87
C THR A 883 -26.64 38.86 42.85
N LEU A 884 -26.20 37.65 42.47
CA LEU A 884 -27.07 36.47 42.43
C LEU A 884 -27.38 35.91 43.84
N LYS A 885 -26.37 35.83 44.72
CA LYS A 885 -26.50 35.18 46.04
C LYS A 885 -27.55 35.85 46.96
N PRO A 886 -27.74 37.19 47.00
CA PRO A 886 -28.86 37.81 47.72
C PRO A 886 -30.24 37.50 47.12
N VAL A 887 -30.32 37.35 45.79
CA VAL A 887 -31.57 37.06 45.07
C VAL A 887 -32.04 35.64 45.36
N VAL A 888 -31.15 34.65 45.23
CA VAL A 888 -31.41 33.23 45.56
C VAL A 888 -31.94 33.06 47.01
N LYS A 889 -31.40 33.83 47.96
CA LYS A 889 -31.88 33.87 49.36
C LYS A 889 -33.30 34.40 49.53
N ALA A 890 -33.67 35.46 48.78
CA ALA A 890 -35.03 36.00 48.82
C ALA A 890 -36.03 34.95 48.32
N TYR A 891 -35.73 34.29 47.21
CA TYR A 891 -36.57 33.23 46.65
C TYR A 891 -36.74 32.03 47.59
N ARG A 892 -35.67 31.58 48.28
CA ARG A 892 -35.75 30.51 49.28
C ARG A 892 -36.66 30.86 50.47
N LEU A 893 -36.71 32.13 50.87
CA LEU A 893 -37.65 32.58 51.90
C LEU A 893 -39.09 32.66 51.36
N GLN A 894 -39.28 33.21 50.17
CA GLN A 894 -40.57 33.31 49.51
C GLN A 894 -41.20 31.92 49.29
N ALA A 895 -40.42 30.93 48.85
CA ALA A 895 -40.86 29.56 48.67
C ALA A 895 -41.40 28.90 49.96
N LYS A 896 -40.82 29.21 51.13
CA LYS A 896 -41.35 28.73 52.43
C LYS A 896 -42.67 29.41 52.80
N MET A 897 -42.84 30.68 52.46
CA MET A 897 -44.10 31.41 52.66
C MET A 897 -45.21 30.86 51.78
N ASP A 898 -44.92 30.61 50.50
CA ASP A 898 -45.90 30.10 49.53
C ASP A 898 -46.26 28.62 49.77
N ALA A 899 -45.40 27.88 50.48
CA ALA A 899 -45.69 26.53 50.99
C ALA A 899 -46.38 26.51 52.37
N GLU A 900 -46.83 27.67 52.87
CA GLU A 900 -47.50 27.88 54.17
C GLU A 900 -46.67 27.42 55.41
N LYS A 901 -45.35 27.24 55.26
CA LYS A 901 -44.45 26.84 56.35
C LYS A 901 -43.97 28.06 57.14
N PHE A 902 -44.92 28.76 57.76
CA PHE A 902 -44.71 30.07 58.36
C PHE A 902 -43.65 30.09 59.47
N GLU A 903 -43.59 29.09 60.36
CA GLU A 903 -42.54 29.01 61.41
C GLU A 903 -41.14 28.81 60.82
N ASP A 904 -40.99 27.92 59.82
CA ASP A 904 -39.72 27.73 59.09
C ASP A 904 -39.28 29.00 58.37
N ALA A 905 -40.23 29.74 57.78
CA ALA A 905 -39.97 31.00 57.09
C ALA A 905 -39.49 32.07 58.08
N ILE A 906 -40.12 32.18 59.26
CA ILE A 906 -39.67 33.06 60.35
C ILE A 906 -38.25 32.69 60.81
N GLY A 907 -37.98 31.39 60.99
CA GLY A 907 -36.67 30.86 61.34
C GLY A 907 -35.59 31.24 60.31
N LEU A 908 -35.84 30.99 59.02
CA LEU A 908 -34.92 31.33 57.93
C LEU A 908 -34.71 32.84 57.79
N ALA A 909 -35.77 33.64 57.89
CA ALA A 909 -35.68 35.09 57.85
C ALA A 909 -34.79 35.64 58.98
N ASN A 910 -34.95 35.12 60.21
CA ASN A 910 -34.07 35.47 61.34
C ASN A 910 -32.60 35.06 61.08
N GLN A 911 -32.35 33.88 60.50
CA GLN A 911 -31.00 33.46 60.13
C GLN A 911 -30.37 34.37 59.06
N ILE A 912 -31.12 34.78 58.04
CA ILE A 912 -30.66 35.70 57.00
C ILE A 912 -30.33 37.07 57.62
N LEU A 913 -31.23 37.60 58.45
CA LEU A 913 -31.08 38.90 59.13
C LEU A 913 -29.96 38.95 60.19
N SER A 914 -29.52 37.78 60.70
CA SER A 914 -28.37 37.70 61.62
C SER A 914 -27.02 38.02 60.96
N LYS A 915 -26.98 38.05 59.62
CA LYS A 915 -25.80 38.39 58.81
C LYS A 915 -26.02 39.74 58.12
N LYS A 916 -24.94 40.39 57.66
CA LYS A 916 -25.05 41.68 56.95
C LYS A 916 -25.79 41.49 55.60
N THR A 917 -27.01 42.00 55.50
CA THR A 917 -27.83 42.03 54.28
C THR A 917 -27.82 43.40 53.61
N ASN A 918 -28.22 43.47 52.34
CA ASN A 918 -28.62 44.74 51.72
C ASN A 918 -30.04 45.15 52.17
N ASP A 919 -30.44 46.40 51.92
CA ASP A 919 -31.73 46.93 52.40
C ASP A 919 -32.95 46.22 51.78
N ALA A 920 -32.87 45.80 50.52
CA ALA A 920 -33.95 45.09 49.83
C ALA A 920 -34.22 43.71 50.46
N LEU A 921 -33.17 42.89 50.69
CA LEU A 921 -33.31 41.60 51.37
C LEU A 921 -33.68 41.78 52.84
N TRP A 922 -33.16 42.82 53.51
CA TRP A 922 -33.53 43.16 54.88
C TRP A 922 -35.04 43.45 55.01
N LEU A 923 -35.58 44.28 54.10
CA LEU A 923 -37.00 44.62 54.07
C LEU A 923 -37.84 43.37 53.80
N HIS A 924 -37.54 42.65 52.73
CA HIS A 924 -38.27 41.44 52.34
C HIS A 924 -38.34 40.41 53.49
N CYS A 925 -37.24 40.16 54.20
CA CYS A 925 -37.22 39.22 55.33
C CYS A 925 -38.12 39.66 56.51
N ASN A 926 -38.12 40.94 56.89
CA ASN A 926 -38.97 41.40 58.01
C ASN A 926 -40.45 41.45 57.62
N VAL A 927 -40.76 41.82 56.37
CA VAL A 927 -42.11 41.81 55.82
C VAL A 927 -42.71 40.40 55.85
N GLN A 928 -41.99 39.40 55.34
CA GLN A 928 -42.49 38.03 55.33
C GLN A 928 -42.69 37.47 56.75
N LYS A 929 -41.84 37.85 57.72
CA LYS A 929 -42.06 37.49 59.14
C LYS A 929 -43.38 38.02 59.69
N VAL A 930 -43.74 39.27 59.41
CA VAL A 930 -45.00 39.85 59.89
C VAL A 930 -46.19 39.11 59.29
N ILE A 931 -46.15 38.83 57.98
CA ILE A 931 -47.19 38.04 57.29
C ILE A 931 -47.29 36.63 57.90
N ALA A 932 -46.16 35.97 58.13
CA ALA A 932 -46.09 34.62 58.71
C ALA A 932 -46.69 34.53 60.11
N TYR A 933 -46.30 35.43 61.03
CA TYR A 933 -46.89 35.46 62.39
C TYR A 933 -48.39 35.74 62.34
N THR A 934 -48.84 36.61 61.43
CA THR A 934 -50.27 36.93 61.24
C THR A 934 -51.05 35.72 60.74
N ALA A 935 -50.50 34.96 59.78
CA ALA A 935 -51.12 33.75 59.25
C ALA A 935 -51.21 32.61 60.29
N LEU A 936 -50.26 32.54 61.22
CA LEU A 936 -50.28 31.63 62.38
C LEU A 936 -51.23 32.08 63.50
N GLY A 937 -51.80 33.28 63.43
CA GLY A 937 -52.62 33.87 64.51
C GLY A 937 -51.81 34.40 65.70
N ASP A 938 -50.47 34.49 65.59
CA ASP A 938 -49.60 35.10 66.59
C ASP A 938 -49.50 36.61 66.35
N TYR A 939 -50.63 37.29 66.56
CA TYR A 939 -50.76 38.73 66.34
C TYR A 939 -49.83 39.55 67.24
N ALA A 940 -49.43 39.03 68.41
CA ALA A 940 -48.51 39.72 69.31
C ALA A 940 -47.09 39.82 68.72
N ASN A 941 -46.52 38.72 68.22
CA ASN A 941 -45.22 38.75 67.56
C ASN A 941 -45.27 39.40 66.17
N ALA A 942 -46.40 39.30 65.47
CA ALA A 942 -46.64 40.04 64.23
C ALA A 942 -46.56 41.56 64.45
N GLN A 943 -47.30 42.07 65.46
CA GLN A 943 -47.34 43.48 65.81
C GLN A 943 -45.99 44.00 66.33
N ALA A 944 -45.32 43.24 67.19
CA ALA A 944 -43.98 43.58 67.67
C ALA A 944 -42.95 43.65 66.53
N THR A 945 -42.99 42.70 65.58
CA THR A 945 -42.11 42.70 64.40
C THR A 945 -42.42 43.88 63.47
N TYR A 946 -43.71 44.20 63.26
CA TYR A 946 -44.13 45.35 62.46
C TYR A 946 -43.62 46.67 63.05
N GLN A 947 -43.87 46.91 64.35
CA GLN A 947 -43.45 48.13 65.04
C GLN A 947 -41.92 48.29 65.06
N ALA A 948 -41.17 47.19 65.22
CA ALA A 948 -39.71 47.20 65.20
C ALA A 948 -39.12 47.55 63.82
N MET A 949 -39.82 47.24 62.72
CA MET A 949 -39.35 47.55 61.36
C MET A 949 -39.90 48.84 60.78
N GLU A 950 -41.08 49.32 61.23
CA GLU A 950 -41.90 50.34 60.58
C GLU A 950 -41.10 51.58 60.15
N ASN A 951 -40.38 52.22 61.08
CA ASN A 951 -39.65 53.46 60.80
C ASN A 951 -38.58 53.32 59.70
N ARG A 952 -37.90 52.17 59.61
CA ARG A 952 -36.92 51.90 58.54
C ARG A 952 -37.62 51.43 57.26
N ALA A 953 -38.62 50.57 57.38
CA ALA A 953 -39.35 50.03 56.24
C ALA A 953 -40.08 51.13 55.45
N ARG A 954 -40.65 52.15 56.12
CA ARG A 954 -41.29 53.31 55.47
C ARG A 954 -40.34 54.16 54.63
N THR A 955 -39.02 54.15 54.92
CA THR A 955 -38.01 54.83 54.08
C THR A 955 -37.64 54.05 52.81
N LEU A 956 -38.04 52.78 52.72
CA LEU A 956 -37.75 51.88 51.60
C LEU A 956 -38.99 51.64 50.74
N ASP A 957 -40.15 51.35 51.35
CA ASP A 957 -41.46 51.26 50.68
C ASP A 957 -42.61 51.56 51.67
N GLY A 958 -43.06 52.81 51.70
CA GLY A 958 -44.17 53.23 52.57
C GLY A 958 -45.52 52.62 52.21
N THR A 959 -45.80 52.42 50.91
CA THR A 959 -47.08 51.90 50.41
C THR A 959 -47.28 50.44 50.83
N MET A 960 -46.21 49.65 50.75
CA MET A 960 -46.17 48.27 51.18
C MET A 960 -46.38 48.17 52.70
N VAL A 961 -45.73 49.02 53.50
CA VAL A 961 -45.92 49.08 54.96
C VAL A 961 -47.35 49.47 55.37
N ASP A 962 -48.01 50.36 54.63
CA ASP A 962 -49.42 50.72 54.88
C ASP A 962 -50.40 49.59 54.55
N ASN A 963 -50.13 48.81 53.50
CA ASN A 963 -50.94 47.65 53.17
C ASN A 963 -50.76 46.51 54.18
N LEU A 964 -49.53 46.32 54.69
CA LEU A 964 -49.26 45.36 55.77
C LEU A 964 -49.91 45.77 57.10
N HIS A 965 -49.99 47.07 57.40
CA HIS A 965 -50.74 47.59 58.54
C HIS A 965 -52.22 47.18 58.48
N LYS A 966 -52.85 47.38 57.31
CA LYS A 966 -54.27 47.03 57.10
C LYS A 966 -54.54 45.54 57.23
N LEU A 967 -53.58 44.70 56.82
CA LEU A 967 -53.66 43.24 56.95
C LEU A 967 -53.66 42.78 58.43
N LEU A 968 -52.89 43.44 59.29
CA LEU A 968 -52.72 43.03 60.69
C LEU A 968 -53.95 43.27 61.57
N PHE A 969 -54.74 44.30 61.28
CA PHE A 969 -55.74 44.86 62.21
C PHE A 969 -57.19 44.77 61.71
N ALA A 970 -57.49 43.81 60.82
CA ALA A 970 -58.85 43.54 60.32
C ALA A 970 -59.47 42.29 60.98
N THR A 971 -60.72 42.39 61.44
CA THR A 971 -61.43 41.30 62.17
C THR A 971 -61.98 40.18 61.26
N PRO A 972 -62.02 38.90 61.72
CA PRO A 972 -62.15 37.76 60.82
C PRO A 972 -63.61 37.28 60.60
N THR A 973 -64.16 37.54 59.41
CA THR A 973 -65.31 36.77 58.85
C THR A 973 -65.22 36.66 57.33
N GLY A 974 -65.27 35.44 56.80
CA GLY A 974 -65.50 35.18 55.38
C GLY A 974 -64.25 34.85 54.56
N LYS A 975 -64.44 34.00 53.54
CA LYS A 975 -63.40 33.48 52.64
C LYS A 975 -62.85 34.56 51.69
N ASN A 976 -61.66 34.28 51.14
CA ASN A 976 -61.10 34.86 49.91
C ASN A 976 -60.88 36.40 49.91
N GLN A 977 -59.71 36.84 50.41
CA GLN A 977 -59.00 37.97 49.80
C GLN A 977 -57.54 37.57 49.54
N THR A 978 -57.13 37.70 48.28
CA THR A 978 -55.91 37.11 47.71
C THR A 978 -54.65 37.91 48.06
N VAL A 979 -53.55 37.25 48.40
CA VAL A 979 -52.21 37.88 48.39
C VAL A 979 -51.50 37.54 47.07
N SER A 980 -51.99 38.10 45.96
CA SER A 980 -51.31 38.02 44.66
C SER A 980 -50.04 38.89 44.57
N ASN A 981 -49.67 39.58 45.66
CA ASN A 981 -48.61 40.59 45.67
C ASN A 981 -47.27 40.13 46.31
N SER A 982 -47.19 38.94 46.90
CA SER A 982 -45.91 38.40 47.42
C SER A 982 -44.99 37.92 46.29
N HIS A 983 -45.53 37.06 45.42
CA HIS A 983 -44.90 36.64 44.16
C HIS A 983 -44.55 37.84 43.26
N ALA A 984 -45.33 38.92 43.28
CA ALA A 984 -45.02 40.12 42.51
C ALA A 984 -43.73 40.81 42.97
N LEU A 985 -43.36 40.74 44.26
CA LEU A 985 -42.15 41.37 44.79
C LEU A 985 -40.88 40.55 44.47
N SER A 986 -40.92 39.22 44.60
CA SER A 986 -39.81 38.36 44.16
C SER A 986 -39.61 38.49 42.64
N LYS A 987 -40.70 38.48 41.89
CA LYS A 987 -40.74 38.66 40.43
C LYS A 987 -40.43 40.09 39.97
N GLN A 988 -40.56 41.12 40.81
CA GLN A 988 -40.01 42.47 40.54
C GLN A 988 -38.49 42.56 40.74
N ILE A 989 -37.89 41.57 41.40
CA ILE A 989 -36.43 41.34 41.41
C ILE A 989 -36.02 40.50 40.17
N GLY A 990 -36.97 40.08 39.30
CA GLY A 990 -36.80 39.13 38.16
C GLY A 990 -37.70 39.33 36.91
N SER A 991 -38.81 38.55 36.78
CA SER A 991 -39.89 38.55 35.74
C SER A 991 -39.66 37.80 34.38
N GLN A 992 -40.50 36.87 33.82
CA GLN A 992 -41.79 36.19 34.22
C GLN A 992 -42.21 34.79 33.57
N THR A 993 -43.08 33.98 34.25
CA THR A 993 -44.28 33.06 33.88
C THR A 993 -44.32 31.47 34.00
N GLN A 994 -45.49 30.87 34.41
CA GLN A 994 -45.77 29.71 35.37
C GLN A 994 -46.85 28.60 34.95
N SER A 995 -47.37 27.57 35.76
CA SER A 995 -48.41 26.50 35.33
C SER A 995 -49.16 25.37 36.26
N GLU A 996 -49.34 24.01 35.93
CA GLU A 996 -50.42 22.96 36.34
C GLU A 996 -50.10 21.37 36.54
N LYS A 997 -51.08 20.38 36.41
CA LYS A 997 -51.17 18.85 36.71
C LYS A 997 -52.04 17.98 35.67
N PRO A 998 -52.13 16.60 35.70
CA PRO A 998 -52.94 15.76 34.75
C PRO A 998 -54.44 15.58 35.09
N LYS A 999 -55.28 15.17 34.12
CA LYS A 999 -56.75 15.38 34.14
C LYS A 999 -57.68 14.16 33.92
N GLU A 1000 -57.23 12.99 33.43
CA GLU A 1000 -58.12 11.86 33.07
C GLU A 1000 -57.58 10.45 33.47
N PHE A 1001 -58.46 9.43 33.46
CA PHE A 1001 -58.11 8.02 33.68
C PHE A 1001 -57.72 7.32 32.37
N ALA A 1002 -56.63 6.55 32.36
CA ALA A 1002 -56.20 5.79 31.17
C ALA A 1002 -55.51 4.46 31.53
N LEU A 1003 -55.66 3.43 30.69
CA LEU A 1003 -54.80 2.24 30.67
C LEU A 1003 -54.00 2.24 29.36
N GLU A 1004 -52.67 2.17 29.45
CA GLU A 1004 -51.76 2.19 28.30
C GLU A 1004 -51.47 0.77 27.79
N GLN A 1005 -50.87 0.68 26.61
CA GLN A 1005 -50.42 -0.60 26.07
C GLN A 1005 -49.16 -1.05 26.80
N ASN A 1006 -49.15 -2.29 27.29
CA ASN A 1006 -47.99 -2.91 27.89
C ASN A 1006 -46.82 -2.99 26.89
N TYR A 1007 -45.60 -2.80 27.38
CA TYR A 1007 -44.39 -2.78 26.58
C TYR A 1007 -43.25 -3.54 27.26
N PRO A 1008 -42.50 -4.40 26.55
CA PRO A 1008 -42.72 -4.82 25.16
C PRO A 1008 -44.01 -5.64 24.98
N ASN A 1009 -44.51 -5.76 23.74
CA ASN A 1009 -45.66 -6.58 23.37
C ASN A 1009 -45.69 -6.85 21.84
N PRO A 1010 -45.42 -8.08 21.36
CA PRO A 1010 -45.20 -9.32 22.12
C PRO A 1010 -43.99 -9.26 23.08
N PHE A 1011 -43.96 -10.15 24.07
CA PHE A 1011 -42.91 -10.17 25.09
C PHE A 1011 -42.54 -11.58 25.53
N ASN A 1012 -41.28 -11.75 25.96
CA ASN A 1012 -40.72 -13.03 26.42
C ASN A 1012 -39.76 -12.83 27.61
N PRO A 1013 -40.10 -13.25 28.83
CA PRO A 1013 -41.44 -13.44 29.37
C PRO A 1013 -41.94 -12.23 30.17
N VAL A 1014 -41.20 -11.10 30.23
CA VAL A 1014 -41.52 -9.93 31.09
C VAL A 1014 -42.00 -8.69 30.31
N THR A 1015 -42.99 -7.95 30.83
CA THR A 1015 -43.54 -6.71 30.24
C THR A 1015 -44.01 -5.72 31.32
N VAL A 1016 -44.07 -4.42 31.01
CA VAL A 1016 -44.57 -3.38 31.93
C VAL A 1016 -45.90 -2.81 31.43
N ILE A 1017 -46.90 -2.71 32.31
CA ILE A 1017 -48.24 -2.17 32.07
C ILE A 1017 -48.38 -0.82 32.78
N ARG A 1018 -48.74 0.26 32.06
CA ARG A 1018 -48.90 1.61 32.63
C ARG A 1018 -50.36 2.06 32.66
N TYR A 1019 -50.71 2.91 33.63
CA TYR A 1019 -52.05 3.50 33.75
C TYR A 1019 -52.02 4.86 34.45
N GLN A 1020 -53.07 5.66 34.27
CA GLN A 1020 -53.19 7.03 34.76
C GLN A 1020 -54.44 7.15 35.63
N LEU A 1021 -54.30 7.85 36.75
CA LEU A 1021 -55.38 8.15 37.71
C LEU A 1021 -55.38 9.68 37.92
N PRO A 1022 -56.45 10.44 37.63
CA PRO A 1022 -56.50 11.88 37.91
C PRO A 1022 -56.76 12.17 39.40
N GLU A 1023 -57.26 11.17 40.13
CA GLU A 1023 -57.64 11.20 41.55
C GLU A 1023 -57.30 9.88 42.24
N ASP A 1024 -57.39 9.85 43.58
CA ASP A 1024 -57.03 8.71 44.42
C ASP A 1024 -58.17 7.67 44.46
N VAL A 1025 -57.93 6.42 44.01
CA VAL A 1025 -58.99 5.41 43.85
C VAL A 1025 -58.53 3.96 44.09
N PHE A 1026 -59.47 3.04 44.34
CA PHE A 1026 -59.20 1.59 44.37
C PHE A 1026 -59.07 1.00 42.96
N VAL A 1027 -58.02 0.20 42.75
CA VAL A 1027 -57.56 -0.33 41.47
C VAL A 1027 -57.37 -1.84 41.52
N THR A 1028 -57.86 -2.54 40.50
CA THR A 1028 -57.49 -3.95 40.22
C THR A 1028 -56.93 -4.08 38.80
N LEU A 1029 -55.85 -4.85 38.65
CA LEU A 1029 -55.23 -5.17 37.35
C LEU A 1029 -54.96 -6.67 37.28
N LYS A 1030 -55.55 -7.35 36.29
CA LYS A 1030 -55.59 -8.82 36.19
C LYS A 1030 -55.36 -9.31 34.76
N ILE A 1031 -54.81 -10.52 34.61
CA ILE A 1031 -54.51 -11.19 33.33
C ILE A 1031 -55.46 -12.38 33.13
N TYR A 1032 -55.92 -12.56 31.89
CA TYR A 1032 -56.88 -13.57 31.44
C TYR A 1032 -56.39 -14.26 30.16
N ASP A 1033 -56.69 -15.55 29.97
CA ASP A 1033 -56.49 -16.25 28.70
C ASP A 1033 -57.59 -15.96 27.66
N VAL A 1034 -57.45 -16.53 26.45
CA VAL A 1034 -58.44 -16.37 25.36
C VAL A 1034 -59.83 -16.94 25.66
N LEU A 1035 -59.97 -17.78 26.69
CA LEU A 1035 -61.25 -18.31 27.16
C LEU A 1035 -61.85 -17.46 28.29
N GLY A 1036 -61.19 -16.36 28.68
CA GLY A 1036 -61.61 -15.47 29.76
C GLY A 1036 -61.30 -16.00 31.15
N LYS A 1037 -60.48 -17.05 31.29
CA LYS A 1037 -60.05 -17.56 32.60
C LYS A 1037 -58.93 -16.69 33.16
N GLU A 1038 -59.05 -16.30 34.43
CA GLU A 1038 -58.02 -15.54 35.14
C GLU A 1038 -56.75 -16.39 35.31
N VAL A 1039 -55.60 -15.85 34.88
CA VAL A 1039 -54.29 -16.53 34.95
C VAL A 1039 -53.29 -15.81 35.87
N ALA A 1040 -53.47 -14.51 36.14
CA ALA A 1040 -52.69 -13.77 37.13
C ALA A 1040 -53.42 -12.52 37.67
N VAL A 1041 -53.03 -12.06 38.86
CA VAL A 1041 -53.44 -10.77 39.44
C VAL A 1041 -52.18 -9.96 39.72
N LEU A 1042 -52.14 -8.71 39.26
CA LEU A 1042 -50.96 -7.83 39.36
C LEU A 1042 -51.15 -6.69 40.36
N VAL A 1043 -52.35 -6.11 40.42
CA VAL A 1043 -52.72 -5.04 41.37
C VAL A 1043 -54.10 -5.33 41.94
N ASN A 1044 -54.29 -5.07 43.23
CA ASN A 1044 -55.58 -5.16 43.93
C ASN A 1044 -55.53 -4.32 45.23
N GLY A 1045 -55.66 -2.99 45.12
CA GLY A 1045 -55.42 -2.06 46.24
C GLY A 1045 -55.81 -0.60 45.94
N TYR A 1046 -55.65 0.30 46.92
CA TYR A 1046 -55.96 1.74 46.80
C TYR A 1046 -54.73 2.54 46.36
N GLU A 1047 -54.87 3.44 45.39
CA GLU A 1047 -53.77 4.13 44.69
C GLU A 1047 -53.99 5.64 44.56
N VAL A 1048 -52.96 6.45 44.82
CA VAL A 1048 -52.99 7.93 44.74
C VAL A 1048 -52.95 8.44 43.29
N GLY A 1049 -53.64 9.54 42.99
CA GLY A 1049 -53.71 10.19 41.68
C GLY A 1049 -52.35 10.57 41.08
N GLY A 1050 -52.09 10.08 39.87
CA GLY A 1050 -50.88 10.30 39.09
C GLY A 1050 -50.72 9.25 37.97
N TYR A 1051 -49.54 9.22 37.39
CA TYR A 1051 -49.13 8.20 36.41
C TYR A 1051 -48.53 6.99 37.16
N LYS A 1052 -48.88 5.76 36.74
CA LYS A 1052 -48.58 4.48 37.43
C LYS A 1052 -48.03 3.43 36.45
N SER A 1053 -47.33 2.43 36.98
CA SER A 1053 -46.76 1.31 36.21
C SER A 1053 -46.58 0.05 37.06
N VAL A 1054 -46.84 -1.14 36.50
CA VAL A 1054 -46.56 -2.44 37.12
C VAL A 1054 -45.91 -3.41 36.13
N GLU A 1055 -45.03 -4.29 36.60
CA GLU A 1055 -44.36 -5.32 35.79
C GLU A 1055 -45.13 -6.66 35.84
N PHE A 1056 -45.03 -7.47 34.78
CA PHE A 1056 -45.64 -8.79 34.66
C PHE A 1056 -44.68 -9.81 34.04
N ASP A 1057 -44.38 -10.88 34.77
CA ASP A 1057 -43.68 -12.07 34.27
C ASP A 1057 -44.65 -13.20 33.89
N ALA A 1058 -44.64 -13.57 32.61
CA ALA A 1058 -45.41 -14.66 32.01
C ALA A 1058 -44.61 -15.98 31.87
N SER A 1059 -43.48 -16.14 32.58
CA SER A 1059 -42.57 -17.31 32.50
C SER A 1059 -43.26 -18.66 32.76
N LYS A 1060 -44.44 -18.66 33.39
CA LYS A 1060 -45.26 -19.85 33.67
C LYS A 1060 -46.44 -20.08 32.71
N LEU A 1061 -46.66 -19.17 31.75
CA LEU A 1061 -47.71 -19.28 30.72
C LEU A 1061 -47.14 -19.82 29.41
N SER A 1062 -47.96 -20.44 28.55
CA SER A 1062 -47.56 -20.85 27.21
C SER A 1062 -47.51 -19.66 26.25
N SER A 1063 -46.73 -19.74 25.17
CA SER A 1063 -46.78 -18.78 24.06
C SER A 1063 -48.22 -18.65 23.55
N GLY A 1064 -48.72 -17.42 23.38
CA GLY A 1064 -50.12 -17.18 23.06
C GLY A 1064 -50.63 -15.79 23.39
N ILE A 1065 -51.91 -15.57 23.09
CA ILE A 1065 -52.61 -14.31 23.36
C ILE A 1065 -53.29 -14.38 24.72
N PHE A 1066 -53.16 -13.32 25.49
CA PHE A 1066 -53.84 -13.08 26.75
C PHE A 1066 -54.38 -11.64 26.78
N PHE A 1067 -55.20 -11.33 27.77
CA PHE A 1067 -55.80 -10.01 27.94
C PHE A 1067 -55.59 -9.54 29.38
N TYR A 1068 -55.33 -8.25 29.56
CA TYR A 1068 -55.25 -7.63 30.88
C TYR A 1068 -56.32 -6.56 31.04
N LYS A 1069 -56.91 -6.53 32.22
CA LYS A 1069 -58.04 -5.66 32.54
C LYS A 1069 -57.73 -4.83 33.77
N LEU A 1070 -57.80 -3.51 33.62
CA LEU A 1070 -57.80 -2.54 34.71
C LEU A 1070 -59.25 -2.21 35.08
N VAL A 1071 -59.53 -2.17 36.38
CA VAL A 1071 -60.73 -1.57 36.96
C VAL A 1071 -60.28 -0.57 38.01
N ALA A 1072 -60.57 0.72 37.81
CA ALA A 1072 -60.19 1.82 38.70
C ALA A 1072 -61.44 2.70 38.93
N GLY A 1073 -62.10 2.53 40.08
CA GLY A 1073 -63.43 3.11 40.30
C GLY A 1073 -64.43 2.67 39.22
N ASN A 1074 -65.02 3.63 38.51
CA ASN A 1074 -65.92 3.38 37.37
C ASN A 1074 -65.18 3.11 36.03
N TYR A 1075 -63.87 3.37 35.95
CA TYR A 1075 -63.09 3.17 34.73
C TYR A 1075 -62.74 1.69 34.56
N ILE A 1076 -63.13 1.10 33.42
CA ILE A 1076 -62.81 -0.28 33.05
C ILE A 1076 -62.19 -0.29 31.67
N ALA A 1077 -60.94 -0.75 31.56
CA ALA A 1077 -60.23 -0.90 30.31
C ALA A 1077 -59.63 -2.30 30.20
N THR A 1078 -59.71 -2.91 29.01
CA THR A 1078 -59.08 -4.21 28.72
C THR A 1078 -58.23 -4.09 27.47
N LYS A 1079 -57.02 -4.65 27.52
CA LYS A 1079 -56.05 -4.64 26.41
C LYS A 1079 -55.44 -6.02 26.22
N LYS A 1080 -54.92 -6.27 25.02
CA LYS A 1080 -54.34 -7.55 24.61
C LYS A 1080 -52.83 -7.57 24.84
N LEU A 1081 -52.28 -8.64 25.42
CA LEU A 1081 -50.84 -8.91 25.45
C LEU A 1081 -50.52 -10.28 24.82
N ALA A 1082 -49.40 -10.36 24.12
CA ALA A 1082 -48.94 -11.56 23.43
C ALA A 1082 -47.66 -12.09 24.08
N VAL A 1083 -47.72 -13.27 24.68
CA VAL A 1083 -46.55 -13.95 25.23
C VAL A 1083 -45.89 -14.74 24.11
N MET A 1084 -44.59 -14.55 23.92
CA MET A 1084 -43.75 -15.38 23.06
C MET A 1084 -42.85 -16.23 23.96
N LYS A 1085 -42.68 -17.50 23.61
CA LYS A 1085 -41.64 -18.41 24.09
C LYS A 1085 -41.29 -19.35 22.95
#